data_AF-A0A4T0FJ95-F1
#
_entry.id   AF-A0A4T0FJ95-F1
#
_cell.length_a   1.000
_cell.length_b   1.000
_cell.length_c   1.000
_cell.angle_alpha   90.00
_cell.angle_beta   90.00
_cell.angle_gamma   90.00
#
_symmetry.space_group_name_H-M   'P 1'
#
loop_
_entity.id
_entity.type
_entity.pdbx_description
1 polymer ?
#
loop_
_entity_poly.entity_id
_entity_poly.type
_entity_poly.pdbx_seq_one_letter_code
_entity_poly.pdbx_strand_id
1 'polypeptide(L)'
;MSSTQYDESGQYAGYFALTFLFLILVPLSLTTLYNAFNGDKTAHGLSYPAFPYPNSHPKPKSSKQARVSLARLLVLVVGWAAFAYIAIKTKDIRVEHTVYDPFEILGLSTGSTQKQIRKHYKKLSLKFHPDKVKLAVNQTVEQADTYFVSLTKAYKSLTDDTIKENLEKFGHPDGKQEMSMGVAIPTWVVDSQNSFWVLGLYGVLFGLGLPYMVGKWWFSSRSLTKDRVLNSTAAIFFRKLDEKADFPQLLHLLATADEMVSILPSAPIEKDTAKKVKAAAKEQLDYVFPAHGIFTRPQSLRAAVLLFAHVLRIDLPKGLKKEQKAILPVALHVHRTLLAISLAHNWLPTTLKIAQLSGHLLTATKPGDSVYKSIYNIPDALAEELTDRPPFTIARAPEDERKKLLKVGQEGGVKEEDYEGVNEVLGKFLHVDIADANFEVVDEQTVTPGAIVQFKTKARLVPARFPLGDDGTKAENNDLTETNDTKLHAAYTPYFPQEKPITYMVMLTDSKTSKIIVQPGRFTNIPIVQAPKLKNTVKSLNLQFQAPPQPGVYTFRAVLCSEVQPGWGFQAARTMRLLVEKPSAPVKEEDDISEPEEDTLAGQMAQLRGQTVKKADESDESGTDDDEQEEEGSNNKAHRNNDNEFPRASDLLASLLRCVSVAISRSHSVLHASGGMLGVAFIARLPAMVNWVMAGGIQRATFLHKGEIDGPGAYPYSVIAKTPFHSNQSTKPNIFKRFIVWLRPTANTPLPGTSLTAGQAFVFALATAASLFVFAYGPTNPIQNPGRAGWAAVAVTPAVTALAFKNSIVGTMGGWGYEKLNKLHRLLGRLCVLFALLHTIGYAQKYAKNGATSHMLQTQFYQAGIFAMIGLLLTAVFSIPWCRTHFYNVFWHSHWIGYWIYLIATMVHWPASQPFIIPCIVCYGVDCIMRFARSRSRLAEITPHPAAGYTTITIPDLRGGWEAGQHVYLRIQELGGRVYGLGNLIEKHPISIASAIGGSDGLRLIIRSNGDWSSRVLALAQRKQNEITYGSEKGNDSVPTAAVTVEGPYGGPFYTSFGKSGHVVFLAAGSGLAFVLACAEDLVKQSRGGHSRATTCQVIWIVRDVATYQVFHEELMTLLVAASLVPLDLTVKVFITRHANSAGVTSEDLTYLLPHRDGEIVAKRPSIAAIIEDAVFLAKDRHCTYGMVVGICGPPSTVRACRAAIGGIDPRYLRDIGGLSQHCETFGW
;
A
#
# COMPACT_ATOMS: atom_id res chain seq x y z
N MET A 1 -12.17 41.71 22.83
CA MET A 1 -11.55 41.07 21.65
C MET A 1 -10.05 41.25 21.77
N SER A 2 -9.23 40.24 21.50
CA SER A 2 -7.77 40.40 21.49
C SER A 2 -7.30 40.98 20.15
N SER A 3 -6.70 42.17 20.18
CA SER A 3 -5.94 42.70 19.06
C SER A 3 -4.79 41.74 18.74
N THR A 4 -4.76 41.23 17.52
CA THR A 4 -3.66 40.38 17.04
C THR A 4 -2.56 41.31 16.53
N GLN A 5 -1.40 41.29 17.18
CA GLN A 5 -0.29 42.17 16.81
C GLN A 5 0.51 41.51 15.69
N TYR A 6 0.76 42.24 14.60
CA TYR A 6 1.57 41.75 13.48
C TYR A 6 3.05 42.08 13.70
N ASP A 7 3.93 41.39 12.97
CA ASP A 7 5.37 41.55 13.15
C ASP A 7 5.91 42.80 12.44
N GLU A 8 5.77 43.95 13.10
CA GLU A 8 6.38 45.24 12.70
C GLU A 8 7.91 45.14 12.57
N SER A 9 8.55 44.28 13.36
CA SER A 9 10.01 44.12 13.40
C SER A 9 10.58 43.24 12.29
N GLY A 10 9.73 42.41 11.67
CA GLY A 10 10.12 41.38 10.71
C GLY A 10 10.94 40.21 11.28
N GLN A 11 11.20 40.16 12.60
CA GLN A 11 12.01 39.13 13.24
C GLN A 11 11.36 37.74 13.12
N TYR A 12 10.14 37.60 13.62
CA TYR A 12 9.40 36.34 13.68
C TYR A 12 9.06 35.84 12.28
N ALA A 13 8.69 36.75 11.37
CA ALA A 13 8.46 36.45 9.96
C ALA A 13 9.72 35.91 9.26
N GLY A 14 10.90 36.45 9.59
CA GLY A 14 12.19 35.95 9.09
C GLY A 14 12.48 34.51 9.51
N TYR A 15 12.36 34.20 10.80
CA TYR A 15 12.55 32.83 11.31
C TYR A 15 11.52 31.83 10.75
N PHE A 16 10.26 32.27 10.57
CA PHE A 16 9.22 31.45 9.93
C PHE A 16 9.55 31.16 8.45
N ALA A 17 9.97 32.16 7.68
CA ALA A 17 10.35 31.97 6.28
C ALA A 17 11.58 31.04 6.13
N LEU A 18 12.58 31.16 7.01
CA LEU A 18 13.77 30.30 7.01
C LEU A 18 13.44 28.84 7.27
N THR A 19 12.63 28.56 8.30
CA THR A 19 12.24 27.18 8.65
C THR A 19 11.40 26.52 7.55
N PHE A 20 10.49 27.27 6.91
CA PHE A 20 9.71 26.79 5.77
C PHE A 20 10.58 26.50 4.53
N LEU A 21 11.50 27.41 4.18
CA LEU A 21 12.44 27.21 3.06
C LEU A 21 13.35 25.99 3.31
N PHE A 22 13.88 25.83 4.52
CA PHE A 22 14.77 24.71 4.87
C PHE A 22 14.08 23.34 4.68
N LEU A 23 12.82 23.22 5.11
CA LEU A 23 12.01 22.00 4.98
C LEU A 23 11.78 21.59 3.51
N ILE A 24 11.75 22.54 2.58
CA ILE A 24 11.55 22.28 1.14
C ILE A 24 12.89 22.04 0.44
N LEU A 25 13.90 22.87 0.72
CA LEU A 25 15.16 22.88 -0.01
C LEU A 25 16.05 21.67 0.31
N VAL A 26 16.07 21.18 1.55
CA VAL A 26 16.93 20.06 1.93
C VAL A 26 16.51 18.75 1.23
N PRO A 27 15.23 18.30 1.27
CA PRO A 27 14.80 17.11 0.54
C PRO A 27 14.95 17.24 -0.99
N LEU A 28 14.67 18.44 -1.54
CA LEU A 28 14.82 18.71 -2.97
C LEU A 28 16.29 18.69 -3.41
N SER A 29 17.22 19.17 -2.57
CA SER A 29 18.66 19.09 -2.81
C SER A 29 19.15 17.64 -2.74
N LEU A 30 18.81 16.91 -1.68
CA LEU A 30 19.24 15.52 -1.47
C LEU A 30 18.75 14.58 -2.58
N THR A 31 17.48 14.69 -2.99
CA THR A 31 16.94 13.90 -4.12
C THR A 31 17.56 14.31 -5.45
N THR A 32 18.00 15.56 -5.62
CA THR A 32 18.70 16.03 -6.81
C THR A 32 20.13 15.46 -6.88
N LEU A 33 20.88 15.52 -5.77
CA LEU A 33 22.22 14.90 -5.69
C LEU A 33 22.14 13.39 -5.87
N TYR A 34 21.22 12.70 -5.19
CA TYR A 34 21.10 11.24 -5.26
C TYR A 34 20.89 10.74 -6.70
N ASN A 35 20.02 11.40 -7.47
CA ASN A 35 19.76 11.03 -8.87
C ASN A 35 20.93 11.40 -9.81
N ALA A 36 21.75 12.37 -9.45
CA ALA A 36 22.98 12.69 -10.19
C ALA A 36 24.12 11.69 -9.91
N PHE A 37 24.22 11.15 -8.70
CA PHE A 37 25.27 10.19 -8.32
C PHE A 37 24.92 8.71 -8.59
N ASN A 38 23.64 8.32 -8.53
CA ASN A 38 23.18 6.92 -8.70
C ASN A 38 22.42 6.67 -10.03
N GLY A 39 22.66 7.49 -11.06
CA GLY A 39 22.16 7.24 -12.41
C GLY A 39 22.66 5.91 -13.00
N ASP A 40 21.84 5.29 -13.87
CA ASP A 40 22.14 4.08 -14.64
C ASP A 40 22.61 2.84 -13.84
N LYS A 41 21.73 2.33 -12.96
CA LYS A 41 21.75 0.93 -12.48
C LYS A 41 20.47 0.13 -12.72
N THR A 42 19.43 0.72 -13.30
CA THR A 42 18.12 0.06 -13.55
C THR A 42 17.89 -0.32 -15.01
N ALA A 43 18.79 0.04 -15.92
CA ALA A 43 18.79 -0.44 -17.29
C ALA A 43 19.46 -1.82 -17.37
N HIS A 44 18.71 -2.89 -17.07
CA HIS A 44 19.12 -4.25 -17.41
C HIS A 44 19.18 -4.35 -18.94
N GLY A 45 20.41 -4.28 -19.49
CA GLY A 45 20.62 -4.19 -20.93
C GLY A 45 20.14 -5.45 -21.66
N LEU A 46 19.08 -5.29 -22.46
CA LEU A 46 18.93 -6.04 -23.70
C LEU A 46 20.26 -5.90 -24.47
N SER A 47 20.81 -7.03 -24.92
CA SER A 47 22.22 -7.07 -25.33
C SER A 47 22.46 -8.15 -26.38
N TYR A 48 22.69 -7.71 -27.61
CA TYR A 48 23.46 -8.47 -28.59
C TYR A 48 24.97 -8.24 -28.36
N PRO A 49 25.84 -9.17 -28.77
CA PRO A 49 27.26 -8.88 -28.98
C PRO A 49 27.44 -7.88 -30.13
N ALA A 50 28.63 -7.29 -30.20
CA ALA A 50 28.88 -6.08 -31.00
C ALA A 50 29.11 -6.36 -32.49
N PHE A 51 28.04 -6.60 -33.25
CA PHE A 51 28.11 -6.60 -34.72
C PHE A 51 28.14 -5.17 -35.30
N PRO A 52 29.05 -4.86 -36.24
CA PRO A 52 29.22 -3.53 -36.82
C PRO A 52 28.21 -3.23 -37.95
N TYR A 53 26.91 -3.24 -37.63
CA TYR A 53 25.87 -2.85 -38.59
C TYR A 53 26.04 -1.38 -39.02
N PRO A 54 25.86 -1.01 -40.31
CA PRO A 54 26.08 0.36 -40.81
C PRO A 54 25.04 1.36 -40.30
N ASN A 55 24.02 0.88 -39.60
CA ASN A 55 23.06 1.69 -38.85
C ASN A 55 23.08 1.29 -37.36
N SER A 56 24.28 1.09 -36.79
CA SER A 56 24.49 0.86 -35.36
C SER A 56 23.52 1.70 -34.53
N HIS A 57 22.72 1.06 -33.67
CA HIS A 57 21.71 1.77 -32.88
C HIS A 57 22.38 2.95 -32.18
N PRO A 58 21.88 4.20 -32.31
CA PRO A 58 22.36 5.29 -31.50
C PRO A 58 21.93 4.98 -30.06
N LYS A 59 22.83 4.31 -29.29
CA LYS A 59 22.62 3.78 -27.93
C LYS A 59 21.60 4.66 -27.22
N PRO A 60 20.36 4.18 -26.97
CA PRO A 60 19.17 5.03 -26.87
C PRO A 60 19.40 6.14 -25.86
N LYS A 61 19.74 7.34 -26.36
CA LYS A 61 20.63 8.30 -25.65
C LYS A 61 20.24 8.44 -24.18
N SER A 62 20.94 7.69 -23.29
CA SER A 62 20.53 7.42 -21.90
C SER A 62 19.91 8.68 -21.32
N SER A 63 18.62 8.61 -20.96
CA SER A 63 17.57 9.60 -21.32
C SER A 63 17.89 11.06 -20.97
N LYS A 64 18.78 11.67 -21.77
CA LYS A 64 19.53 12.90 -21.45
C LYS A 64 20.20 12.88 -20.05
N GLN A 65 21.04 11.86 -19.76
CA GLN A 65 22.02 11.79 -18.66
C GLN A 65 21.48 12.28 -17.30
N ALA A 66 20.32 11.79 -16.87
CA ALA A 66 19.67 12.21 -15.62
C ALA A 66 19.63 13.74 -15.42
N ARG A 67 19.55 14.54 -16.51
CA ARG A 67 19.69 16.01 -16.46
C ARG A 67 18.63 16.58 -15.52
N VAL A 68 19.08 16.96 -14.33
CA VAL A 68 18.34 17.77 -13.37
C VAL A 68 17.70 18.90 -14.15
N SER A 69 16.37 18.94 -14.19
CA SER A 69 15.64 19.93 -14.97
C SER A 69 16.20 21.32 -14.65
N LEU A 70 16.51 22.11 -15.68
CA LEU A 70 17.10 23.44 -15.47
C LEU A 70 16.22 24.28 -14.54
N ALA A 71 14.89 24.13 -14.62
CA ALA A 71 13.94 24.72 -13.69
C ALA A 71 14.10 24.21 -12.23
N ARG A 72 14.36 22.91 -12.01
CA ARG A 72 14.63 22.37 -10.66
C ARG A 72 15.96 22.89 -10.10
N LEU A 73 16.99 23.01 -10.93
CA LEU A 73 18.27 23.58 -10.51
C LEU A 73 18.15 25.08 -10.21
N LEU A 74 17.45 25.84 -11.05
CA LEU A 74 17.15 27.25 -10.80
C LEU A 74 16.33 27.46 -9.52
N VAL A 75 15.29 26.64 -9.28
CA VAL A 75 14.50 26.68 -8.03
C VAL A 75 15.38 26.41 -6.80
N LEU A 76 16.34 25.48 -6.88
CA LEU A 76 17.29 25.25 -5.79
C LEU A 76 18.25 26.43 -5.59
N VAL A 77 18.83 27.00 -6.65
CA VAL A 77 19.74 28.15 -6.56
C VAL A 77 19.03 29.38 -6.02
N VAL A 78 17.86 29.73 -6.57
CA VAL A 78 17.05 30.87 -6.11
C VAL A 78 16.56 30.66 -4.68
N GLY A 79 16.13 29.44 -4.33
CA GLY A 79 15.68 29.12 -2.98
C GLY A 79 16.80 29.20 -1.93
N TRP A 80 17.99 28.66 -2.21
CA TRP A 80 19.14 28.79 -1.32
C TRP A 80 19.67 30.24 -1.24
N ALA A 81 19.61 31.00 -2.33
CA ALA A 81 19.92 32.43 -2.31
C ALA A 81 18.92 33.24 -1.45
N ALA A 82 17.62 32.95 -1.56
CA ALA A 82 16.59 33.55 -0.72
C ALA A 82 16.76 33.17 0.76
N PHE A 83 17.07 31.90 1.05
CA PHE A 83 17.38 31.45 2.41
C PHE A 83 18.60 32.19 2.98
N ALA A 84 19.69 32.32 2.21
CA ALA A 84 20.88 33.05 2.64
C ALA A 84 20.59 34.55 2.86
N TYR A 85 19.83 35.20 1.96
CA TYR A 85 19.44 36.60 2.09
C TYR A 85 18.60 36.86 3.35
N ILE A 86 17.59 36.02 3.61
CA ILE A 86 16.76 36.15 4.81
C ILE A 86 17.60 35.88 6.07
N ALA A 87 18.47 34.87 6.06
CA ALA A 87 19.35 34.55 7.19
C ALA A 87 20.31 35.71 7.53
N ILE A 88 20.87 36.36 6.51
CA ILE A 88 21.69 37.56 6.67
C ILE A 88 20.84 38.71 7.23
N LYS A 89 19.61 38.92 6.75
CA LYS A 89 18.72 39.99 7.25
C LYS A 89 18.25 39.76 8.70
N THR A 90 18.09 38.50 9.14
CA THR A 90 17.68 38.18 10.52
C THR A 90 18.80 38.26 11.56
N LYS A 91 20.07 38.21 11.15
CA LYS A 91 21.21 38.09 12.10
C LYS A 91 21.41 39.34 12.98
N ASP A 92 21.07 40.51 12.47
CA ASP A 92 21.44 41.81 13.07
C ASP A 92 20.38 42.34 14.04
N ILE A 93 19.22 41.69 14.14
CA ILE A 93 18.07 42.16 14.92
C ILE A 93 18.19 41.65 16.36
N ARG A 94 18.45 42.58 17.30
CA ARG A 94 18.67 42.25 18.72
C ARG A 94 17.35 42.04 19.47
N VAL A 95 17.33 41.06 20.37
CA VAL A 95 16.19 40.78 21.26
C VAL A 95 16.44 41.45 22.61
N GLU A 96 15.88 42.65 22.80
CA GLU A 96 15.93 43.35 24.09
C GLU A 96 14.87 42.81 25.05
N HIS A 97 15.17 41.67 25.68
CA HIS A 97 14.48 41.24 26.90
C HIS A 97 15.12 41.92 28.12
N THR A 98 14.85 43.21 28.31
CA THR A 98 15.21 43.93 29.53
C THR A 98 14.39 43.39 30.71
N VAL A 99 15.04 42.64 31.61
CA VAL A 99 14.46 42.28 32.91
C VAL A 99 14.34 43.55 33.75
N TYR A 100 13.20 43.76 34.41
CA TYR A 100 12.97 44.97 35.20
C TYR A 100 13.78 44.94 36.51
N ASP A 101 14.94 45.60 36.52
CA ASP A 101 15.72 45.83 37.75
C ASP A 101 15.52 47.27 38.27
N PRO A 102 14.81 47.46 39.39
CA PRO A 102 14.63 48.80 39.98
C PRO A 102 15.89 49.39 40.62
N PHE A 103 16.91 48.58 40.94
CA PHE A 103 18.20 49.09 41.42
C PHE A 103 19.01 49.69 40.27
N GLU A 104 18.99 49.07 39.09
CA GLU A 104 19.60 49.62 37.87
C GLU A 104 18.93 50.94 37.46
N ILE A 105 17.58 50.97 37.42
CA ILE A 105 16.80 52.18 37.10
C ILE A 105 17.09 53.33 38.10
N LEU A 106 17.40 53.02 39.36
CA LEU A 106 17.74 54.02 40.40
C LEU A 106 19.25 54.31 40.53
N GLY A 107 20.13 53.62 39.79
CA GLY A 107 21.58 53.77 39.90
C GLY A 107 22.15 53.36 41.27
N LEU A 108 21.59 52.32 41.90
CA LEU A 108 21.94 51.84 43.23
C LEU A 108 22.45 50.38 43.21
N SER A 109 23.19 49.98 44.24
CA SER A 109 23.53 48.56 44.43
C SER A 109 22.38 47.81 45.09
N THR A 110 22.22 46.53 44.76
CA THR A 110 21.16 45.62 45.25
C THR A 110 21.15 45.42 46.77
N GLY A 111 22.23 45.77 47.48
CA GLY A 111 22.34 45.77 48.94
C GLY A 111 22.00 47.10 49.63
N SER A 112 21.49 48.11 48.90
CA SER A 112 21.24 49.45 49.45
C SER A 112 20.13 49.47 50.52
N THR A 113 20.40 50.08 51.67
CA THR A 113 19.39 50.21 52.74
C THR A 113 18.24 51.16 52.35
N GLN A 114 17.04 50.97 52.91
CA GLN A 114 15.89 51.86 52.64
C GLN A 114 16.19 53.35 52.93
N LYS A 115 17.04 53.67 53.93
CA LYS A 115 17.48 55.06 54.19
C LYS A 115 18.33 55.62 53.04
N GLN A 116 19.18 54.81 52.41
CA GLN A 116 19.94 55.20 51.22
C GLN A 116 19.03 55.33 49.99
N ILE A 117 18.13 54.37 49.76
CA ILE A 117 17.16 54.39 48.65
C ILE A 117 16.29 55.66 48.70
N ARG A 118 15.70 55.97 49.86
CA ARG A 118 14.90 57.20 50.07
C ARG A 118 15.71 58.48 49.85
N LYS A 119 16.97 58.52 50.31
CA LYS A 119 17.88 59.67 50.10
C LYS A 119 18.27 59.85 48.63
N HIS A 120 18.51 58.76 47.90
CA HIS A 120 18.90 58.81 46.49
C HIS A 120 17.70 59.15 45.59
N TYR A 121 16.54 58.51 45.80
CA TYR A 121 15.31 58.86 45.09
C TYR A 121 14.93 60.34 45.26
N LYS A 122 14.99 60.90 46.49
CA LYS A 122 14.75 62.33 46.72
C LYS A 122 15.72 63.25 45.97
N LYS A 123 16.94 62.79 45.64
CA LYS A 123 17.90 63.53 44.80
C LYS A 123 17.56 63.42 43.32
N LEU A 124 17.14 62.25 42.84
CA LEU A 124 16.75 62.03 41.45
C LEU A 124 15.42 62.72 41.10
N SER A 125 14.40 62.60 41.95
CA SER A 125 13.08 63.21 41.71
C SER A 125 13.11 64.74 41.74
N LEU A 126 14.03 65.36 42.49
CA LEU A 126 14.29 66.80 42.41
C LEU A 126 15.04 67.23 41.13
N LYS A 127 15.81 66.33 40.51
CA LYS A 127 16.57 66.59 39.26
C LYS A 127 15.73 66.34 38.00
N PHE A 128 14.85 65.35 38.04
CA PHE A 128 14.07 64.86 36.90
C PHE A 128 12.56 65.11 37.03
N HIS A 129 12.13 66.03 37.90
CA HIS A 129 10.72 66.47 37.96
C HIS A 129 10.32 67.11 36.62
N PRO A 130 9.16 66.78 36.04
CA PRO A 130 8.77 67.29 34.71
C PRO A 130 8.86 68.82 34.62
N ASP A 131 8.27 69.55 35.57
CA ASP A 131 8.31 71.03 35.64
C ASP A 131 9.72 71.66 35.78
N LYS A 132 10.79 70.86 35.93
CA LYS A 132 12.16 71.32 36.22
C LYS A 132 13.21 70.83 35.24
N VAL A 133 12.87 69.92 34.32
CA VAL A 133 13.78 69.44 33.28
C VAL A 133 13.81 70.44 32.12
N LYS A 134 14.99 71.03 31.86
CA LYS A 134 15.23 71.70 30.57
C LYS A 134 15.47 70.63 29.51
N LEU A 135 14.51 70.46 28.62
CA LEU A 135 14.57 69.48 27.53
C LEU A 135 15.77 69.77 26.60
N ALA A 136 16.47 68.71 26.20
CA ALA A 136 17.46 68.78 25.12
C ALA A 136 16.77 68.75 23.75
N VAL A 137 17.47 69.21 22.70
CA VAL A 137 16.94 69.37 21.32
C VAL A 137 16.27 68.10 20.76
N ASN A 138 16.65 66.92 21.24
CA ASN A 138 16.16 65.63 20.78
C ASN A 138 15.25 64.90 21.79
N GLN A 139 14.74 65.57 22.84
CA GLN A 139 13.89 64.95 23.87
C GLN A 139 12.49 65.60 23.94
N THR A 140 11.44 64.77 23.91
CA THR A 140 10.05 65.22 24.06
C THR A 140 9.66 65.33 25.53
N VAL A 141 8.58 66.08 25.82
CA VAL A 141 7.97 66.16 27.17
C VAL A 141 7.63 64.76 27.68
N GLU A 142 6.99 63.95 26.82
CA GLU A 142 6.58 62.57 27.08
C GLU A 142 7.76 61.65 27.48
N GLN A 143 8.96 61.89 26.95
CA GLN A 143 10.16 61.13 27.33
C GLN A 143 10.67 61.50 28.73
N ALA A 144 10.52 62.77 29.15
CA ALA A 144 10.82 63.19 30.51
C ALA A 144 9.77 62.63 31.50
N ASP A 145 8.49 62.66 31.14
CA ASP A 145 7.39 62.11 31.94
C ASP A 145 7.53 60.60 32.13
N THR A 146 7.73 59.84 31.05
CA THR A 146 7.89 58.37 31.11
C THR A 146 9.13 57.96 31.92
N TYR A 147 10.22 58.72 31.85
CA TYR A 147 11.40 58.49 32.70
C TYR A 147 11.15 58.83 34.18
N PHE A 148 10.42 59.92 34.47
CA PHE A 148 10.03 60.24 35.85
C PHE A 148 9.05 59.20 36.43
N VAL A 149 8.13 58.68 35.61
CA VAL A 149 7.26 57.55 35.97
C VAL A 149 8.09 56.29 36.23
N SER A 150 9.07 55.93 35.40
CA SER A 150 9.89 54.74 35.64
C SER A 150 10.74 54.85 36.92
N LEU A 151 11.33 56.02 37.20
CA LEU A 151 12.02 56.32 38.47
C LEU A 151 11.08 56.17 39.68
N THR A 152 9.86 56.71 39.58
CA THR A 152 8.84 56.62 40.64
C THR A 152 8.40 55.17 40.86
N LYS A 153 8.25 54.40 39.78
CA LYS A 153 7.87 52.97 39.78
C LYS A 153 8.96 52.11 40.42
N ALA A 154 10.23 52.36 40.06
CA ALA A 154 11.38 51.68 40.65
C ALA A 154 11.50 51.94 42.16
N TYR A 155 11.40 53.21 42.58
CA TYR A 155 11.38 53.56 44.00
C TYR A 155 10.23 52.88 44.77
N LYS A 156 9.01 52.91 44.21
CA LYS A 156 7.87 52.20 44.81
C LYS A 156 8.14 50.70 44.96
N SER A 157 8.66 50.03 43.93
CA SER A 157 8.97 48.59 43.99
C SER A 157 10.05 48.16 44.99
N LEU A 158 10.78 49.12 45.59
CA LEU A 158 11.74 48.87 46.67
C LEU A 158 11.29 49.38 48.05
N THR A 159 10.16 50.10 48.14
CA THR A 159 9.71 50.75 49.39
C THR A 159 8.23 50.54 49.75
N ASP A 160 7.42 50.05 48.81
CA ASP A 160 6.04 49.62 49.01
C ASP A 160 6.02 48.08 49.02
N ASP A 161 5.62 47.48 50.14
CA ASP A 161 5.67 46.03 50.31
C ASP A 161 4.76 45.28 49.33
N THR A 162 3.68 45.89 48.84
CA THR A 162 2.76 45.25 47.88
C THR A 162 3.35 45.21 46.46
N ILE A 163 3.98 46.30 46.03
CA ILE A 163 4.62 46.41 44.72
C ILE A 163 5.93 45.61 44.69
N LYS A 164 6.63 45.56 45.83
CA LYS A 164 7.78 44.68 46.04
C LYS A 164 7.37 43.20 45.98
N GLU A 165 6.31 42.79 46.68
CA GLU A 165 5.82 41.41 46.63
C GLU A 165 5.34 41.03 45.21
N ASN A 166 4.75 41.97 44.45
CA ASN A 166 4.43 41.77 43.04
C ASN A 166 5.68 41.60 42.17
N LEU A 167 6.74 42.40 42.39
CA LEU A 167 8.01 42.23 41.69
C LEU A 167 8.66 40.87 42.00
N GLU A 168 8.68 40.45 43.26
CA GLU A 168 9.19 39.14 43.69
C GLU A 168 8.36 37.95 43.15
N LYS A 169 7.04 38.11 42.98
CA LYS A 169 6.13 37.06 42.45
C LYS A 169 6.06 36.99 40.93
N PHE A 170 6.20 38.12 40.22
CA PHE A 170 5.87 38.23 38.80
C PHE A 170 6.99 38.83 37.91
N GLY A 171 8.08 39.33 38.49
CA GLY A 171 9.18 39.96 37.75
C GLY A 171 8.88 41.34 37.19
N HIS A 172 7.76 41.97 37.58
CA HIS A 172 7.38 43.32 37.18
C HIS A 172 6.51 43.98 38.29
N PRO A 173 6.70 45.27 38.62
CA PRO A 173 5.99 45.97 39.70
C PRO A 173 4.46 45.97 39.60
N ASP A 174 3.91 46.05 38.38
CA ASP A 174 2.44 46.04 38.17
C ASP A 174 1.83 44.62 38.32
N GLY A 175 2.66 43.64 38.67
CA GLY A 175 2.27 42.24 38.77
C GLY A 175 2.04 41.59 37.39
N LYS A 176 1.09 40.66 37.35
CA LYS A 176 0.83 39.75 36.21
C LYS A 176 0.45 40.51 34.93
N GLN A 177 1.42 40.66 34.03
CA GLN A 177 1.20 41.21 32.69
C GLN A 177 0.28 40.31 31.84
N GLU A 178 -0.53 40.93 30.98
CA GLU A 178 -1.24 40.20 29.92
C GLU A 178 -0.28 39.82 28.79
N MET A 179 -0.59 38.73 28.07
CA MET A 179 0.19 38.32 26.90
C MET A 179 -0.42 38.88 25.62
N SER A 180 0.25 39.84 24.99
CA SER A 180 0.00 40.16 23.58
C SER A 180 0.32 38.95 22.71
N MET A 181 -0.52 38.69 21.71
CA MET A 181 -0.36 37.54 20.79
C MET A 181 0.14 38.04 19.44
N GLY A 182 1.44 37.91 19.23
CA GLY A 182 2.10 38.22 17.95
C GLY A 182 1.85 37.15 16.88
N VAL A 183 1.63 37.58 15.64
CA VAL A 183 1.60 36.71 14.45
C VAL A 183 2.80 37.02 13.56
N ALA A 184 3.53 35.96 13.18
CA ALA A 184 4.75 36.01 12.35
C ALA A 184 4.48 36.32 10.85
N ILE A 185 3.48 37.15 10.57
CA ILE A 185 3.21 37.73 9.25
C ILE A 185 3.62 39.20 9.37
N PRO A 186 4.45 39.74 8.44
CA PRO A 186 4.80 41.16 8.45
C PRO A 186 3.56 42.04 8.30
N THR A 187 3.54 43.18 8.99
CA THR A 187 2.48 44.20 8.87
C THR A 187 2.14 44.53 7.41
N TRP A 188 3.16 44.76 6.58
CA TRP A 188 2.99 45.15 5.16
C TRP A 188 2.12 44.20 4.33
N VAL A 189 1.94 42.93 4.74
CA VAL A 189 1.07 41.96 4.03
C VAL A 189 -0.42 42.21 4.32
N VAL A 190 -0.72 42.75 5.50
CA VAL A 190 -2.09 42.96 6.03
C VAL A 190 -2.49 44.44 6.00
N ASP A 191 -1.52 45.36 5.95
CA ASP A 191 -1.73 46.80 5.80
C ASP A 191 -2.69 47.12 4.64
N SER A 192 -3.56 48.11 4.87
CA SER A 192 -4.68 48.46 3.99
C SER A 192 -4.27 48.80 2.54
N GLN A 193 -3.04 49.29 2.35
CA GLN A 193 -2.47 49.62 1.03
C GLN A 193 -2.15 48.36 0.19
N ASN A 194 -1.80 47.24 0.84
CA ASN A 194 -1.28 46.05 0.19
C ASN A 194 -2.26 44.86 0.20
N SER A 195 -3.16 44.81 1.20
CA SER A 195 -4.15 43.74 1.37
C SER A 195 -4.97 43.47 0.08
N PHE A 196 -5.32 44.52 -0.67
CA PHE A 196 -5.99 44.41 -1.97
C PHE A 196 -5.17 43.61 -3.00
N TRP A 197 -3.86 43.88 -3.11
CA TRP A 197 -2.97 43.18 -4.05
C TRP A 197 -2.76 41.71 -3.66
N VAL A 198 -2.67 41.42 -2.36
CA VAL A 198 -2.54 40.05 -1.83
C VAL A 198 -3.81 39.24 -2.12
N LEU A 199 -4.99 39.82 -1.87
CA LEU A 199 -6.28 39.19 -2.16
C LEU A 199 -6.52 39.01 -3.66
N GLY A 200 -6.13 39.99 -4.49
CA GLY A 200 -6.18 39.89 -5.95
C GLY A 200 -5.29 38.78 -6.50
N LEU A 201 -4.06 38.65 -6.00
CA LEU A 201 -3.15 37.56 -6.39
C LEU A 201 -3.71 36.19 -5.99
N TYR A 202 -4.29 36.07 -4.79
CA TYR A 202 -4.97 34.85 -4.33
C TYR A 202 -6.15 34.49 -5.25
N GLY A 203 -6.98 35.48 -5.59
CA GLY A 203 -8.11 35.34 -6.52
C GLY A 203 -7.68 34.87 -7.92
N VAL A 204 -6.59 35.41 -8.47
CA VAL A 204 -6.03 34.95 -9.76
C VAL A 204 -5.48 33.53 -9.67
N LEU A 205 -4.74 33.20 -8.59
CA LEU A 205 -4.11 31.88 -8.44
C LEU A 205 -5.14 30.75 -8.31
N PHE A 206 -6.18 30.95 -7.50
CA PHE A 206 -7.24 29.95 -7.29
C PHE A 206 -8.39 30.03 -8.31
N GLY A 207 -8.72 31.22 -8.82
CA GLY A 207 -9.81 31.44 -9.77
C GLY A 207 -9.44 31.21 -11.24
N LEU A 208 -8.17 31.40 -11.63
CA LEU A 208 -7.70 31.19 -13.00
C LEU A 208 -6.62 30.10 -13.07
N GLY A 209 -5.61 30.16 -12.18
CA GLY A 209 -4.48 29.22 -12.19
C GLY A 209 -4.89 27.77 -11.96
N LEU A 210 -5.64 27.50 -10.90
CA LEU A 210 -6.10 26.14 -10.57
C LEU A 210 -7.06 25.56 -11.65
N PRO A 211 -8.13 26.25 -12.11
CA PRO A 211 -8.97 25.78 -13.20
C PRO A 211 -8.22 25.55 -14.52
N TYR A 212 -7.25 26.42 -14.87
CA TYR A 212 -6.41 26.20 -16.05
C TYR A 212 -5.57 24.91 -15.92
N MET A 213 -4.95 24.67 -14.77
CA MET A 213 -4.15 23.46 -14.53
C MET A 213 -5.02 22.18 -14.56
N VAL A 214 -6.16 22.19 -13.87
CA VAL A 214 -7.10 21.05 -13.83
C VAL A 214 -7.69 20.78 -15.21
N GLY A 215 -8.17 21.83 -15.91
CA GLY A 215 -8.70 21.72 -17.27
C GLY A 215 -7.67 21.18 -18.26
N LYS A 216 -6.43 21.71 -18.23
CA LYS A 216 -5.34 21.23 -19.09
C LYS A 216 -5.01 19.75 -18.87
N TRP A 217 -4.98 19.30 -17.61
CA TRP A 217 -4.82 17.89 -17.28
C TRP A 217 -6.01 17.04 -17.77
N TRP A 218 -7.24 17.48 -17.49
CA TRP A 218 -8.47 16.77 -17.85
C TRP A 218 -8.62 16.60 -19.36
N PHE A 219 -8.50 17.68 -20.15
CA PHE A 219 -8.60 17.62 -21.61
C PHE A 219 -7.45 16.84 -22.25
N SER A 220 -6.22 16.93 -21.70
CA SER A 220 -5.08 16.13 -22.18
C SER A 220 -5.15 14.65 -21.81
N SER A 221 -5.91 14.28 -20.78
CA SER A 221 -6.15 12.88 -20.42
C SER A 221 -7.33 12.31 -21.20
N ARG A 222 -8.40 13.10 -21.38
CA ARG A 222 -9.62 12.72 -22.14
C ARG A 222 -9.37 12.56 -23.64
N SER A 223 -8.32 13.17 -24.21
CA SER A 223 -8.00 13.03 -25.65
C SER A 223 -7.36 11.69 -26.05
N LEU A 224 -7.01 10.85 -25.07
CA LEU A 224 -6.30 9.59 -25.26
C LEU A 224 -7.16 8.37 -24.89
N THR A 225 -6.96 7.27 -25.61
CA THR A 225 -7.50 5.94 -25.30
C THR A 225 -6.73 5.26 -24.15
N LYS A 226 -7.25 4.12 -23.67
CA LYS A 226 -6.57 3.23 -22.70
C LYS A 226 -5.12 2.90 -23.11
N ASP A 227 -4.88 2.71 -24.41
CA ASP A 227 -3.57 2.37 -24.98
C ASP A 227 -2.65 3.59 -25.21
N ARG A 228 -3.08 4.79 -24.82
CA ARG A 228 -2.40 6.08 -25.08
C ARG A 228 -2.23 6.36 -26.58
N VAL A 229 -3.31 6.17 -27.34
CA VAL A 229 -3.45 6.60 -28.74
C VAL A 229 -4.53 7.68 -28.77
N LEU A 230 -4.45 8.65 -29.69
CA LEU A 230 -5.43 9.72 -29.82
C LEU A 230 -6.80 9.16 -30.24
N ASN A 231 -7.87 9.67 -29.60
CA ASN A 231 -9.24 9.25 -29.91
C ASN A 231 -9.61 9.50 -31.38
N SER A 232 -9.01 10.51 -32.03
CA SER A 232 -9.18 10.79 -33.45
C SER A 232 -8.55 9.72 -34.34
N THR A 233 -7.31 9.29 -34.05
CA THR A 233 -6.67 8.14 -34.72
C THR A 233 -7.50 6.87 -34.54
N ALA A 234 -7.96 6.59 -33.32
CA ALA A 234 -8.83 5.42 -33.05
C ALA A 234 -10.15 5.48 -33.84
N ALA A 235 -10.79 6.66 -33.94
CA ALA A 235 -12.00 6.85 -34.73
C ALA A 235 -11.77 6.75 -36.25
N ILE A 236 -10.61 7.17 -36.76
CA ILE A 236 -10.23 6.95 -38.17
C ILE A 236 -10.07 5.45 -38.44
N PHE A 237 -9.43 4.71 -37.52
CA PHE A 237 -9.20 3.28 -37.65
C PHE A 237 -10.51 2.50 -37.61
N PHE A 238 -11.37 2.77 -36.63
CA PHE A 238 -12.68 2.13 -36.49
C PHE A 238 -13.59 2.33 -37.71
N ARG A 239 -13.45 3.47 -38.42
CA ARG A 239 -14.22 3.78 -39.63
C ARG A 239 -13.61 3.26 -40.94
N LYS A 240 -12.40 2.70 -40.93
CA LYS A 240 -11.64 2.33 -42.15
C LYS A 240 -10.99 0.94 -42.12
N LEU A 241 -10.99 0.25 -40.99
CA LEU A 241 -10.55 -1.13 -40.90
C LEU A 241 -11.69 -2.07 -41.33
N ASP A 242 -11.34 -3.13 -42.05
CA ASP A 242 -12.27 -4.09 -42.65
C ASP A 242 -11.80 -5.53 -42.37
N GLU A 243 -12.71 -6.50 -42.37
CA GLU A 243 -12.41 -7.92 -42.15
C GLU A 243 -11.47 -8.49 -43.21
N LYS A 244 -11.55 -7.96 -44.43
CA LYS A 244 -10.71 -8.37 -45.57
C LYS A 244 -9.43 -7.54 -45.73
N ALA A 245 -9.18 -6.56 -44.87
CA ALA A 245 -8.09 -5.58 -45.02
C ALA A 245 -6.73 -6.24 -45.35
N ASP A 246 -6.06 -5.77 -46.39
CA ASP A 246 -4.76 -6.30 -46.83
C ASP A 246 -3.57 -5.51 -46.28
N PHE A 247 -2.41 -6.16 -46.25
CA PHE A 247 -1.19 -5.58 -45.67
C PHE A 247 -0.83 -4.16 -46.19
N PRO A 248 -0.93 -3.84 -47.51
CA PRO A 248 -0.73 -2.47 -47.99
C PRO A 248 -1.82 -1.49 -47.49
N GLN A 249 -3.05 -1.97 -47.31
CA GLN A 249 -4.16 -1.17 -46.76
C GLN A 249 -3.94 -0.88 -45.26
N LEU A 250 -3.41 -1.84 -44.50
CA LEU A 250 -3.03 -1.65 -43.10
C LEU A 250 -1.86 -0.66 -42.94
N LEU A 251 -0.84 -0.73 -43.81
CA LEU A 251 0.24 0.28 -43.87
C LEU A 251 -0.29 1.68 -44.22
N HIS A 252 -1.21 1.76 -45.20
CA HIS A 252 -1.91 3.01 -45.55
C HIS A 252 -2.71 3.55 -44.37
N LEU A 253 -3.45 2.70 -43.64
CA LEU A 253 -4.26 3.11 -42.50
C LEU A 253 -3.38 3.63 -41.36
N LEU A 254 -2.28 2.94 -41.02
CA LEU A 254 -1.26 3.44 -40.08
C LEU A 254 -0.76 4.84 -40.44
N ALA A 255 -0.46 5.10 -41.72
CA ALA A 255 0.01 6.40 -42.19
C ALA A 255 -1.02 7.55 -42.05
N THR A 256 -2.29 7.25 -41.78
CA THR A 256 -3.32 8.28 -41.49
C THR A 256 -3.42 8.69 -40.02
N ALA A 257 -2.65 8.07 -39.11
CA ALA A 257 -2.66 8.39 -37.69
C ALA A 257 -2.19 9.84 -37.40
N ASP A 258 -2.92 10.54 -36.53
CA ASP A 258 -2.60 11.92 -36.13
C ASP A 258 -1.24 12.03 -35.45
N GLU A 259 -0.80 11.01 -34.70
CA GLU A 259 0.50 10.97 -34.03
C GLU A 259 1.66 11.02 -35.04
N MET A 260 1.59 10.28 -36.14
CA MET A 260 2.63 10.30 -37.19
C MET A 260 2.61 11.64 -37.93
N VAL A 261 1.42 12.13 -38.24
CA VAL A 261 1.23 13.45 -38.87
C VAL A 261 1.80 14.57 -38.01
N SER A 262 1.67 14.50 -36.68
CA SER A 262 2.15 15.52 -35.73
C SER A 262 3.67 15.66 -35.65
N ILE A 263 4.41 14.64 -36.10
CA ILE A 263 5.88 14.56 -36.02
C ILE A 263 6.53 14.93 -37.37
N LEU A 264 5.80 14.78 -38.48
CA LEU A 264 6.30 15.05 -39.82
C LEU A 264 6.12 16.52 -40.25
N PRO A 265 7.05 17.08 -41.05
CA PRO A 265 6.91 18.44 -41.56
C PRO A 265 5.75 18.53 -42.55
N SER A 266 5.01 19.65 -42.52
CA SER A 266 3.91 19.94 -43.45
C SER A 266 4.33 20.10 -44.90
N ALA A 267 5.63 20.16 -45.19
CA ALA A 267 6.18 20.25 -46.53
C ALA A 267 5.89 18.96 -47.34
N PRO A 268 5.54 19.09 -48.64
CA PRO A 268 5.35 17.93 -49.50
C PRO A 268 6.63 17.09 -49.58
N ILE A 269 6.47 15.78 -49.80
CA ILE A 269 7.61 14.90 -50.06
C ILE A 269 8.16 15.14 -51.47
N GLU A 270 9.47 14.96 -51.62
CA GLU A 270 10.19 15.04 -52.88
C GLU A 270 9.55 14.15 -53.96
N LYS A 271 9.27 14.73 -55.13
CA LYS A 271 8.47 14.09 -56.18
C LYS A 271 9.10 12.79 -56.68
N ASP A 272 10.42 12.74 -56.86
CA ASP A 272 11.08 11.60 -57.49
C ASP A 272 11.32 10.43 -56.52
N THR A 273 11.65 10.72 -55.26
CA THR A 273 11.57 9.72 -54.17
C THR A 273 10.15 9.16 -54.05
N ALA A 274 9.11 10.00 -54.13
CA ALA A 274 7.73 9.52 -54.10
C ALA A 274 7.33 8.70 -55.33
N LYS A 275 7.81 9.04 -56.54
CA LYS A 275 7.62 8.21 -57.76
C LYS A 275 8.26 6.83 -57.58
N LYS A 276 9.51 6.77 -57.12
CA LYS A 276 10.27 5.51 -56.93
C LYS A 276 9.53 4.55 -55.99
N VAL A 277 9.06 5.05 -54.84
CA VAL A 277 8.31 4.24 -53.87
C VAL A 277 6.94 3.83 -54.39
N LYS A 278 6.25 4.70 -55.14
CA LYS A 278 4.95 4.36 -55.77
C LYS A 278 5.07 3.29 -56.86
N ALA A 279 6.12 3.35 -57.67
CA ALA A 279 6.40 2.33 -58.69
C ALA A 279 6.65 0.97 -58.03
N ALA A 280 7.60 0.91 -57.09
CA ALA A 280 7.93 -0.32 -56.36
C ALA A 280 6.75 -0.88 -55.56
N ALA A 281 5.89 -0.04 -54.99
CA ALA A 281 4.69 -0.50 -54.28
C ALA A 281 3.62 -1.10 -55.22
N LYS A 282 3.47 -0.56 -56.44
CA LYS A 282 2.62 -1.18 -57.46
C LYS A 282 3.21 -2.51 -57.95
N GLU A 283 4.51 -2.53 -58.21
CA GLU A 283 5.23 -3.71 -58.73
C GLU A 283 5.29 -4.87 -57.72
N GLN A 284 5.57 -4.58 -56.44
CA GLN A 284 5.90 -5.60 -55.44
C GLN A 284 4.81 -5.92 -54.42
N LEU A 285 3.72 -5.15 -54.39
CA LEU A 285 2.62 -5.27 -53.43
C LEU A 285 1.23 -5.07 -54.07
N ASP A 286 1.15 -4.95 -55.40
CA ASP A 286 -0.04 -4.51 -56.18
C ASP A 286 -0.73 -3.25 -55.63
N TYR A 287 0.01 -2.40 -54.93
CA TYR A 287 -0.55 -1.25 -54.22
C TYR A 287 -0.46 0.04 -55.03
N VAL A 288 -1.57 0.37 -55.70
CA VAL A 288 -1.76 1.69 -56.30
C VAL A 288 -2.10 2.71 -55.19
N PHE A 289 -1.12 3.56 -54.87
CA PHE A 289 -1.37 4.74 -54.02
C PHE A 289 -2.51 5.59 -54.61
N PRO A 290 -3.54 5.94 -53.83
CA PRO A 290 -4.70 6.66 -54.35
C PRO A 290 -4.34 8.02 -54.95
N ALA A 291 -5.12 8.43 -55.95
CA ALA A 291 -5.09 9.77 -56.52
C ALA A 291 -5.47 10.85 -55.47
N HIS A 292 -5.33 12.12 -55.83
CA HIS A 292 -5.58 13.25 -54.91
C HIS A 292 -7.00 13.19 -54.30
N GLY A 293 -7.09 13.30 -52.97
CA GLY A 293 -8.34 13.35 -52.22
C GLY A 293 -8.35 12.53 -50.92
N ILE A 294 -7.87 11.27 -50.95
CA ILE A 294 -8.04 10.34 -49.81
C ILE A 294 -7.07 10.63 -48.65
N PHE A 295 -5.85 11.07 -48.95
CA PHE A 295 -4.96 11.68 -47.96
C PHE A 295 -5.37 13.14 -47.75
N THR A 296 -6.18 13.42 -46.73
CA THR A 296 -6.66 14.76 -46.39
C THR A 296 -5.56 15.73 -45.95
N ARG A 297 -4.34 15.23 -45.66
CA ARG A 297 -3.17 16.02 -45.26
C ARG A 297 -1.91 15.53 -45.96
N PRO A 298 -1.00 16.43 -46.42
CA PRO A 298 0.23 16.03 -47.13
C PRO A 298 1.19 15.20 -46.26
N GLN A 299 1.17 15.39 -44.94
CA GLN A 299 1.96 14.60 -44.00
C GLN A 299 1.58 13.11 -44.00
N SER A 300 0.31 12.77 -44.25
CA SER A 300 -0.14 11.36 -44.29
C SER A 300 0.38 10.62 -45.52
N LEU A 301 0.43 11.29 -46.68
CA LEU A 301 1.10 10.75 -47.87
C LEU A 301 2.62 10.62 -47.63
N ARG A 302 3.23 11.58 -46.93
CA ARG A 302 4.65 11.53 -46.52
C ARG A 302 4.91 10.33 -45.58
N ALA A 303 4.07 10.11 -44.57
CA ALA A 303 4.13 8.95 -43.69
C ALA A 303 4.00 7.63 -44.46
N ALA A 304 3.04 7.54 -45.38
CA ALA A 304 2.83 6.34 -46.20
C ALA A 304 4.06 6.03 -47.05
N VAL A 305 4.61 7.01 -47.77
CA VAL A 305 5.84 6.81 -48.58
C VAL A 305 7.02 6.38 -47.70
N LEU A 306 7.19 6.93 -46.49
CA LEU A 306 8.27 6.54 -45.57
C LEU A 306 8.09 5.11 -45.01
N LEU A 307 6.86 4.67 -44.73
CA LEU A 307 6.56 3.30 -44.26
C LEU A 307 6.71 2.27 -45.38
N PHE A 308 6.19 2.54 -46.57
CA PHE A 308 6.36 1.65 -47.73
C PHE A 308 7.84 1.56 -48.15
N ALA A 309 8.60 2.66 -48.12
CA ALA A 309 10.04 2.65 -48.37
C ALA A 309 10.83 1.82 -47.35
N HIS A 310 10.37 1.75 -46.08
CA HIS A 310 10.99 0.92 -45.05
C HIS A 310 10.78 -0.57 -45.35
N VAL A 311 9.52 -0.96 -45.57
CA VAL A 311 9.12 -2.34 -45.86
C VAL A 311 9.75 -2.87 -47.15
N LEU A 312 9.84 -2.02 -48.19
CA LEU A 312 10.45 -2.34 -49.49
C LEU A 312 11.96 -2.09 -49.56
N ARG A 313 12.61 -1.75 -48.43
CA ARG A 313 14.07 -1.50 -48.31
C ARG A 313 14.64 -0.44 -49.27
N ILE A 314 13.80 0.48 -49.73
CA ILE A 314 14.18 1.51 -50.70
C ILE A 314 15.04 2.54 -49.98
N ASP A 315 16.31 2.69 -50.40
CA ASP A 315 17.19 3.68 -49.76
C ASP A 315 16.70 5.11 -49.98
N LEU A 316 16.85 5.93 -48.93
CA LEU A 316 16.31 7.28 -48.81
C LEU A 316 17.40 8.30 -48.48
N PRO A 317 17.30 9.54 -49.00
CA PRO A 317 18.15 10.66 -48.59
C PRO A 317 18.24 10.83 -47.06
N LYS A 318 19.42 11.24 -46.56
CA LYS A 318 19.74 11.30 -45.12
C LYS A 318 18.70 12.05 -44.26
N GLY A 319 18.00 13.05 -44.82
CA GLY A 319 16.88 13.73 -44.16
C GLY A 319 15.65 12.84 -43.99
N LEU A 320 15.14 12.28 -45.07
CA LEU A 320 13.98 11.36 -45.04
C LEU A 320 14.25 10.10 -44.21
N LYS A 321 15.48 9.58 -44.25
CA LYS A 321 15.93 8.44 -43.42
C LYS A 321 15.93 8.74 -41.91
N LYS A 322 16.03 10.02 -41.52
CA LYS A 322 15.85 10.48 -40.12
C LYS A 322 14.37 10.57 -39.74
N GLU A 323 13.51 11.03 -40.64
CA GLU A 323 12.05 11.07 -40.44
C GLU A 323 11.46 9.66 -40.34
N GLN A 324 11.88 8.74 -41.21
CA GLN A 324 11.51 7.32 -41.18
C GLN A 324 11.80 6.69 -39.81
N LYS A 325 13.03 6.88 -39.28
CA LYS A 325 13.42 6.42 -37.93
C LYS A 325 12.65 7.08 -36.78
N ALA A 326 11.99 8.22 -37.00
CA ALA A 326 11.13 8.86 -36.01
C ALA A 326 9.70 8.32 -36.01
N ILE A 327 9.13 7.98 -37.18
CA ILE A 327 7.75 7.45 -37.27
C ILE A 327 7.64 5.95 -36.96
N LEU A 328 8.69 5.15 -37.19
CA LEU A 328 8.64 3.70 -37.00
C LEU A 328 8.24 3.24 -35.58
N PRO A 329 8.76 3.84 -34.48
CA PRO A 329 8.27 3.54 -33.12
C PRO A 329 6.80 3.91 -32.90
N VAL A 330 6.31 4.96 -33.58
CA VAL A 330 4.92 5.43 -33.48
C VAL A 330 3.99 4.48 -34.24
N ALA A 331 4.39 3.98 -35.40
CA ALA A 331 3.68 2.92 -36.12
C ALA A 331 3.53 1.65 -35.26
N LEU A 332 4.60 1.21 -34.60
CA LEU A 332 4.54 0.05 -33.71
C LEU A 332 3.71 0.29 -32.44
N HIS A 333 3.63 1.53 -31.93
CA HIS A 333 2.71 1.87 -30.84
C HIS A 333 1.25 1.84 -31.32
N VAL A 334 0.95 2.55 -32.40
CA VAL A 334 -0.39 2.80 -32.92
C VAL A 334 -1.04 1.55 -33.55
N HIS A 335 -0.27 0.58 -34.07
CA HIS A 335 -0.84 -0.67 -34.59
C HIS A 335 -1.63 -1.47 -33.54
N ARG A 336 -1.35 -1.27 -32.24
CA ARG A 336 -2.08 -1.91 -31.14
C ARG A 336 -3.56 -1.54 -31.14
N THR A 337 -3.91 -0.32 -31.58
CA THR A 337 -5.31 0.11 -31.72
C THR A 337 -5.99 -0.56 -32.92
N LEU A 338 -5.29 -0.85 -34.02
CA LEU A 338 -5.84 -1.69 -35.09
C LEU A 338 -6.15 -3.10 -34.56
N LEU A 339 -5.21 -3.67 -33.80
CA LEU A 339 -5.35 -5.01 -33.23
C LEU A 339 -6.49 -5.07 -32.21
N ALA A 340 -6.63 -4.07 -31.35
CA ALA A 340 -7.73 -3.97 -30.39
C ALA A 340 -9.10 -3.86 -31.08
N ILE A 341 -9.18 -3.14 -32.21
CA ILE A 341 -10.41 -3.03 -33.01
C ILE A 341 -10.73 -4.37 -33.70
N SER A 342 -9.77 -5.01 -34.38
CA SER A 342 -10.02 -6.30 -35.04
C SER A 342 -10.38 -7.41 -34.06
N LEU A 343 -9.82 -7.36 -32.84
CA LEU A 343 -10.16 -8.25 -31.73
C LEU A 343 -11.54 -7.95 -31.11
N ALA A 344 -12.02 -6.70 -31.13
CA ALA A 344 -13.39 -6.38 -30.70
C ALA A 344 -14.44 -6.89 -31.72
N HIS A 345 -14.09 -6.95 -33.01
CA HIS A 345 -14.91 -7.56 -34.06
C HIS A 345 -14.71 -9.08 -34.22
N ASN A 346 -13.77 -9.68 -33.48
CA ASN A 346 -13.37 -11.11 -33.56
C ASN A 346 -12.88 -11.59 -34.95
N TRP A 347 -12.46 -10.67 -35.83
CA TRP A 347 -12.02 -10.95 -37.21
C TRP A 347 -10.69 -11.70 -37.24
N LEU A 348 -10.70 -13.01 -37.51
CA LEU A 348 -9.46 -13.80 -37.53
C LEU A 348 -8.47 -13.37 -38.63
N PRO A 349 -8.87 -13.20 -39.92
CA PRO A 349 -7.90 -12.95 -40.99
C PRO A 349 -7.18 -11.61 -40.81
N THR A 350 -7.94 -10.56 -40.51
CA THR A 350 -7.38 -9.22 -40.27
C THR A 350 -6.57 -9.15 -38.97
N THR A 351 -6.98 -9.82 -37.90
CA THR A 351 -6.16 -9.88 -36.67
C THR A 351 -4.80 -10.57 -36.91
N LEU A 352 -4.77 -11.67 -37.67
CA LEU A 352 -3.50 -12.34 -38.02
C LEU A 352 -2.61 -11.43 -38.89
N LYS A 353 -3.18 -10.74 -39.90
CA LYS A 353 -2.44 -9.76 -40.72
C LYS A 353 -1.90 -8.60 -39.88
N ILE A 354 -2.65 -8.07 -38.91
CA ILE A 354 -2.21 -6.99 -38.01
C ILE A 354 -1.12 -7.47 -37.03
N ALA A 355 -1.20 -8.71 -36.53
CA ALA A 355 -0.14 -9.29 -35.71
C ALA A 355 1.16 -9.39 -36.52
N GLN A 356 1.11 -9.96 -37.73
CA GLN A 356 2.27 -10.09 -38.62
C GLN A 356 2.82 -8.75 -39.12
N LEU A 357 1.97 -7.73 -39.31
CA LEU A 357 2.37 -6.35 -39.67
C LEU A 357 3.40 -5.77 -38.69
N SER A 358 3.29 -6.06 -37.40
CA SER A 358 4.27 -5.61 -36.41
C SER A 358 5.66 -6.22 -36.64
N GLY A 359 5.73 -7.53 -36.95
CA GLY A 359 6.96 -8.23 -37.33
C GLY A 359 7.54 -7.76 -38.67
N HIS A 360 6.70 -7.47 -39.67
CA HIS A 360 7.13 -6.90 -40.96
C HIS A 360 7.74 -5.50 -40.81
N LEU A 361 7.15 -4.65 -39.96
CA LEU A 361 7.72 -3.34 -39.60
C LEU A 361 9.05 -3.48 -38.83
N LEU A 362 9.19 -4.50 -37.98
CA LEU A 362 10.39 -4.73 -37.16
C LEU A 362 11.56 -5.34 -37.96
N THR A 363 11.28 -6.22 -38.93
CA THR A 363 12.28 -6.89 -39.78
C THR A 363 12.56 -6.18 -41.11
N ALA A 364 11.75 -5.17 -41.47
CA ALA A 364 11.75 -4.52 -42.78
C ALA A 364 11.61 -5.54 -43.92
N THR A 365 10.46 -6.23 -43.94
CA THR A 365 10.09 -7.25 -44.95
C THR A 365 8.63 -7.09 -45.35
N LYS A 366 8.24 -7.55 -46.54
CA LYS A 366 6.83 -7.67 -46.96
C LYS A 366 6.30 -9.10 -46.73
N PRO A 367 4.97 -9.32 -46.69
CA PRO A 367 4.40 -10.66 -46.80
C PRO A 367 4.90 -11.37 -48.06
N GLY A 368 5.21 -12.65 -47.94
CA GLY A 368 5.82 -13.45 -49.02
C GLY A 368 7.35 -13.30 -49.16
N ASP A 369 8.01 -12.37 -48.47
CA ASP A 369 9.46 -12.41 -48.37
C ASP A 369 9.94 -13.62 -47.56
N SER A 370 11.06 -14.20 -48.00
CA SER A 370 11.81 -15.17 -47.23
C SER A 370 12.30 -14.61 -45.89
N VAL A 371 12.18 -15.41 -44.82
CA VAL A 371 12.68 -15.07 -43.48
C VAL A 371 14.16 -14.68 -43.52
N TYR A 372 14.96 -15.31 -44.37
CA TYR A 372 16.41 -15.08 -44.43
C TYR A 372 16.75 -13.64 -44.84
N LYS A 373 15.86 -12.93 -45.56
CA LYS A 373 16.04 -11.49 -45.85
C LYS A 373 16.08 -10.66 -44.56
N SER A 374 15.47 -11.10 -43.46
CA SER A 374 15.54 -10.39 -42.17
C SER A 374 16.95 -10.40 -41.54
N ILE A 375 17.81 -11.34 -41.96
CA ILE A 375 19.21 -11.45 -41.52
C ILE A 375 20.06 -10.49 -42.35
N TYR A 376 20.92 -9.73 -41.67
CA TYR A 376 21.82 -8.80 -42.33
C TYR A 376 22.91 -9.53 -43.13
N ASN A 377 23.31 -8.99 -44.28
CA ASN A 377 24.31 -9.54 -45.21
C ASN A 377 24.01 -10.92 -45.83
N ILE A 378 22.75 -11.38 -45.85
CA ILE A 378 22.30 -12.44 -46.78
C ILE A 378 21.82 -11.77 -48.09
N PRO A 379 22.32 -12.17 -49.28
CA PRO A 379 21.79 -11.69 -50.57
C PRO A 379 20.34 -12.12 -50.80
N ASP A 380 19.50 -11.26 -51.39
CA ASP A 380 18.07 -11.55 -51.58
C ASP A 380 17.80 -12.81 -52.41
N ALA A 381 18.61 -13.09 -53.44
CA ALA A 381 18.49 -14.30 -54.27
C ALA A 381 18.80 -15.59 -53.49
N LEU A 382 19.83 -15.57 -52.62
CA LEU A 382 20.11 -16.69 -51.72
C LEU A 382 19.01 -16.84 -50.66
N ALA A 383 18.48 -15.73 -50.14
CA ALA A 383 17.36 -15.79 -49.22
C ALA A 383 16.12 -16.43 -49.87
N GLU A 384 15.85 -16.16 -51.14
CA GLU A 384 14.76 -16.77 -51.91
C GLU A 384 15.00 -18.26 -52.18
N GLU A 385 16.21 -18.68 -52.57
CA GLU A 385 16.60 -20.09 -52.71
C GLU A 385 16.47 -20.90 -51.40
N LEU A 386 16.65 -20.25 -50.25
CA LEU A 386 16.52 -20.87 -48.94
C LEU A 386 15.08 -20.90 -48.40
N THR A 387 14.09 -20.27 -49.05
CA THR A 387 12.71 -20.10 -48.52
C THR A 387 12.06 -21.41 -48.06
N ASP A 388 12.21 -22.48 -48.85
CA ASP A 388 11.62 -23.80 -48.58
C ASP A 388 12.35 -24.59 -47.47
N ARG A 389 13.42 -24.04 -46.90
CA ARG A 389 14.18 -24.62 -45.79
C ARG A 389 13.90 -23.77 -44.54
N PRO A 390 13.29 -24.30 -43.48
CA PRO A 390 13.02 -23.50 -42.28
C PRO A 390 14.34 -23.25 -41.50
N PRO A 391 14.49 -22.11 -40.80
CA PRO A 391 15.79 -21.70 -40.21
C PRO A 391 16.44 -22.71 -39.26
N PHE A 392 15.65 -23.54 -38.59
CA PHE A 392 16.16 -24.59 -37.72
C PHE A 392 16.82 -25.75 -38.47
N THR A 393 16.42 -26.04 -39.71
CA THR A 393 17.11 -27.05 -40.53
C THR A 393 18.53 -26.58 -40.86
N ILE A 394 18.69 -25.32 -41.27
CA ILE A 394 20.03 -24.75 -41.53
C ILE A 394 20.82 -24.59 -40.23
N ALA A 395 20.22 -24.11 -39.13
CA ALA A 395 20.93 -23.91 -37.87
C ALA A 395 21.51 -25.21 -37.26
N ARG A 396 20.85 -26.36 -37.50
CA ARG A 396 21.21 -27.69 -36.96
C ARG A 396 22.18 -28.50 -37.81
N ALA A 397 22.30 -28.21 -39.11
CA ALA A 397 23.15 -28.99 -40.02
C ALA A 397 24.64 -28.92 -39.62
N PRO A 398 25.48 -29.91 -40.00
CA PRO A 398 26.93 -29.87 -39.81
C PRO A 398 27.57 -28.59 -40.40
N GLU A 399 28.73 -28.16 -39.89
CA GLU A 399 29.31 -26.88 -40.33
C GLU A 399 29.61 -26.83 -41.84
N ASP A 400 30.15 -27.92 -42.40
CA ASP A 400 30.46 -28.02 -43.83
C ASP A 400 29.21 -27.93 -44.69
N GLU A 401 28.12 -28.57 -44.26
CA GLU A 401 26.81 -28.47 -44.92
C GLU A 401 26.24 -27.06 -44.80
N ARG A 402 26.35 -26.41 -43.62
CA ARG A 402 25.90 -25.02 -43.43
C ARG A 402 26.68 -24.04 -44.31
N LYS A 403 27.99 -24.21 -44.45
CA LYS A 403 28.81 -23.40 -45.35
C LYS A 403 28.45 -23.64 -46.81
N LYS A 404 28.15 -24.89 -47.21
CA LYS A 404 27.65 -25.23 -48.54
C LYS A 404 26.27 -24.63 -48.83
N LEU A 405 25.33 -24.69 -47.88
CA LEU A 405 23.97 -24.15 -48.02
C LEU A 405 23.93 -22.61 -48.04
N LEU A 406 24.81 -21.94 -47.29
CA LEU A 406 24.96 -20.48 -47.32
C LEU A 406 25.92 -20.01 -48.43
N LYS A 407 26.40 -20.93 -49.29
CA LYS A 407 27.33 -20.68 -50.40
C LYS A 407 28.55 -19.83 -50.00
N VAL A 408 29.12 -20.12 -48.83
CA VAL A 408 30.08 -19.22 -48.18
C VAL A 408 31.32 -19.04 -49.04
N GLY A 409 31.69 -17.78 -49.29
CA GLY A 409 32.82 -17.42 -50.15
C GLY A 409 32.58 -17.57 -51.66
N GLN A 410 31.37 -17.96 -52.09
CA GLN A 410 31.00 -18.08 -53.51
C GLN A 410 30.27 -16.82 -54.00
N GLU A 411 30.26 -16.60 -55.32
CA GLU A 411 29.51 -15.50 -55.92
C GLU A 411 27.99 -15.69 -55.71
N GLY A 412 27.31 -14.63 -55.25
CA GLY A 412 25.91 -14.69 -54.80
C GLY A 412 25.69 -15.33 -53.42
N GLY A 413 26.74 -15.80 -52.75
CA GLY A 413 26.69 -16.39 -51.41
C GLY A 413 26.89 -15.41 -50.25
N VAL A 414 26.91 -15.93 -49.02
CA VAL A 414 27.36 -15.18 -47.83
C VAL A 414 28.89 -15.04 -47.86
N LYS A 415 29.44 -13.89 -47.50
CA LYS A 415 30.90 -13.73 -47.41
C LYS A 415 31.49 -14.47 -46.21
N GLU A 416 32.74 -14.91 -46.29
CA GLU A 416 33.44 -15.51 -45.14
C GLU A 416 33.53 -14.51 -43.96
N GLU A 417 33.70 -13.21 -44.22
CA GLU A 417 33.70 -12.15 -43.18
C GLU A 417 32.35 -11.98 -42.44
N ASP A 418 31.25 -12.39 -43.06
CA ASP A 418 29.88 -12.27 -42.52
C ASP A 418 29.37 -13.59 -41.90
N TYR A 419 30.01 -14.72 -42.23
CA TYR A 419 29.52 -16.07 -41.89
C TYR A 419 29.28 -16.25 -40.39
N GLU A 420 30.22 -15.83 -39.53
CA GLU A 420 30.09 -16.00 -38.08
C GLU A 420 28.85 -15.30 -37.52
N GLY A 421 28.53 -14.11 -38.03
CA GLY A 421 27.34 -13.35 -37.64
C GLY A 421 26.04 -13.98 -38.11
N VAL A 422 25.99 -14.41 -39.38
CA VAL A 422 24.84 -15.13 -39.94
C VAL A 422 24.59 -16.43 -39.16
N ASN A 423 25.65 -17.18 -38.85
CA ASN A 423 25.63 -18.41 -38.06
C ASN A 423 25.13 -18.16 -36.61
N GLU A 424 25.59 -17.07 -35.97
CA GLU A 424 25.14 -16.70 -34.62
C GLU A 424 23.66 -16.27 -34.58
N VAL A 425 23.20 -15.51 -35.58
CA VAL A 425 21.80 -15.06 -35.68
C VAL A 425 20.86 -16.25 -35.98
N LEU A 426 21.22 -17.12 -36.93
CA LEU A 426 20.48 -18.35 -37.22
C LEU A 426 20.35 -19.25 -35.98
N GLY A 427 21.42 -19.37 -35.18
CA GLY A 427 21.41 -20.14 -33.94
C GLY A 427 20.51 -19.55 -32.84
N LYS A 428 20.18 -18.25 -32.90
CA LYS A 428 19.37 -17.50 -31.92
C LYS A 428 17.89 -17.38 -32.28
N PHE A 429 17.49 -17.66 -33.51
CA PHE A 429 16.07 -17.72 -33.88
C PHE A 429 15.36 -18.78 -33.03
N LEU A 430 14.11 -18.55 -32.64
CA LEU A 430 13.34 -19.50 -31.84
C LEU A 430 12.48 -20.38 -32.74
N HIS A 431 12.65 -21.68 -32.59
CA HIS A 431 11.74 -22.70 -33.07
C HIS A 431 10.63 -22.91 -32.03
N VAL A 432 9.38 -22.94 -32.50
CA VAL A 432 8.20 -22.78 -31.65
C VAL A 432 7.18 -23.86 -31.94
N ASP A 433 6.63 -24.44 -30.88
CA ASP A 433 5.73 -25.58 -30.92
C ASP A 433 4.66 -25.52 -29.81
N ILE A 434 3.51 -26.14 -30.02
CA ILE A 434 2.41 -26.28 -29.04
C ILE A 434 2.44 -27.72 -28.52
N ALA A 435 3.34 -27.97 -27.57
CA ALA A 435 3.60 -29.28 -26.99
C ALA A 435 2.34 -29.92 -26.37
N ASP A 436 1.45 -29.10 -25.79
CA ASP A 436 0.20 -29.55 -25.20
C ASP A 436 -0.86 -28.43 -25.24
N ALA A 437 -2.13 -28.79 -25.44
CA ALA A 437 -3.24 -27.83 -25.52
C ALA A 437 -4.58 -28.54 -25.30
N ASN A 438 -5.21 -28.28 -24.16
CA ASN A 438 -6.41 -28.99 -23.69
C ASN A 438 -7.51 -28.03 -23.22
N PHE A 439 -8.70 -28.59 -23.04
CA PHE A 439 -9.85 -27.96 -22.40
C PHE A 439 -10.12 -28.65 -21.07
N GLU A 440 -10.27 -27.88 -20.00
CA GLU A 440 -10.56 -28.37 -18.66
C GLU A 440 -11.65 -27.49 -18.03
N VAL A 441 -12.67 -28.08 -17.42
CA VAL A 441 -13.63 -27.38 -16.54
C VAL A 441 -13.11 -27.49 -15.11
N VAL A 442 -13.53 -26.59 -14.22
CA VAL A 442 -13.21 -26.69 -12.79
C VAL A 442 -14.27 -27.58 -12.15
N ASP A 443 -13.83 -28.57 -11.37
CA ASP A 443 -14.66 -29.52 -10.60
C ASP A 443 -15.55 -30.50 -11.42
N GLU A 444 -15.76 -30.30 -12.72
CA GLU A 444 -16.42 -31.28 -13.63
C GLU A 444 -15.41 -32.07 -14.49
N GLN A 445 -15.64 -33.38 -14.68
CA GLN A 445 -14.83 -34.23 -15.57
C GLN A 445 -15.23 -34.14 -17.06
N THR A 446 -16.49 -33.81 -17.34
CA THR A 446 -17.04 -33.64 -18.70
C THR A 446 -17.45 -32.18 -18.88
N VAL A 447 -17.52 -31.70 -20.13
CA VAL A 447 -17.89 -30.29 -20.38
C VAL A 447 -19.40 -30.20 -20.57
N THR A 448 -20.10 -29.68 -19.58
CA THR A 448 -21.55 -29.41 -19.67
C THR A 448 -21.86 -28.17 -20.52
N PRO A 449 -23.07 -28.03 -21.10
CA PRO A 449 -23.37 -26.93 -22.02
C PRO A 449 -23.49 -25.60 -21.25
N GLY A 450 -22.78 -24.57 -21.69
CA GLY A 450 -22.72 -23.29 -21.00
C GLY A 450 -21.73 -23.17 -19.82
N ALA A 451 -20.99 -24.24 -19.48
CA ALA A 451 -19.95 -24.22 -18.45
C ALA A 451 -18.77 -23.28 -18.78
N ILE A 452 -17.99 -22.88 -17.77
CA ILE A 452 -16.78 -22.05 -17.97
C ILE A 452 -15.56 -22.95 -18.20
N VAL A 453 -15.11 -23.02 -19.45
CA VAL A 453 -13.99 -23.86 -19.89
C VAL A 453 -12.67 -23.10 -19.80
N GLN A 454 -11.68 -23.71 -19.16
CA GLN A 454 -10.29 -23.28 -19.23
C GLN A 454 -9.61 -23.90 -20.46
N PHE A 455 -9.22 -23.05 -21.41
CA PHE A 455 -8.30 -23.40 -22.49
C PHE A 455 -6.86 -23.25 -21.99
N LYS A 456 -6.19 -24.38 -21.71
CA LYS A 456 -4.79 -24.40 -21.26
C LYS A 456 -3.87 -24.71 -22.42
N THR A 457 -2.98 -23.78 -22.76
CA THR A 457 -1.97 -23.91 -23.83
C THR A 457 -0.58 -24.01 -23.22
N LYS A 458 0.23 -24.95 -23.70
CA LYS A 458 1.63 -25.13 -23.31
C LYS A 458 2.56 -24.99 -24.53
N ALA A 459 3.30 -23.88 -24.57
CA ALA A 459 4.20 -23.55 -25.68
C ALA A 459 5.66 -23.88 -25.37
N ARG A 460 6.29 -24.63 -26.29
CA ARG A 460 7.70 -25.03 -26.26
C ARG A 460 8.48 -24.04 -27.13
N LEU A 461 9.47 -23.35 -26.56
CA LEU A 461 10.18 -22.23 -27.19
C LEU A 461 11.69 -22.48 -27.14
N VAL A 462 12.28 -23.00 -28.22
CA VAL A 462 13.65 -23.55 -28.23
C VAL A 462 14.52 -22.86 -29.28
N PRO A 463 15.76 -22.43 -28.98
CA PRO A 463 16.68 -21.89 -29.99
C PRO A 463 16.91 -22.89 -31.12
N ALA A 464 16.84 -22.42 -32.36
CA ALA A 464 16.79 -23.20 -33.59
C ALA A 464 17.89 -24.27 -33.71
N ARG A 465 19.07 -23.99 -33.13
CA ARG A 465 20.24 -24.89 -33.06
C ARG A 465 19.99 -26.21 -32.31
N PHE A 466 18.92 -26.32 -31.53
CA PHE A 466 18.57 -27.54 -30.78
C PHE A 466 17.30 -28.20 -31.33
N PRO A 467 17.20 -29.54 -31.31
CA PRO A 467 15.97 -30.24 -31.62
C PRO A 467 14.92 -30.00 -30.51
N LEU A 468 13.64 -30.18 -30.85
CA LEU A 468 12.59 -30.33 -29.84
C LEU A 468 12.83 -31.63 -29.04
N GLY A 469 12.32 -31.67 -27.80
CA GLY A 469 12.20 -32.92 -27.05
C GLY A 469 11.10 -33.79 -27.65
N ASP A 470 11.25 -35.12 -27.54
CA ASP A 470 10.32 -36.10 -28.10
C ASP A 470 8.95 -36.05 -27.39
N ASP A 471 7.86 -36.31 -28.10
CA ASP A 471 6.51 -36.08 -27.59
C ASP A 471 6.09 -37.11 -26.53
N GLY A 472 6.76 -38.27 -26.47
CA GLY A 472 6.62 -39.25 -25.40
C GLY A 472 7.28 -38.84 -24.08
N THR A 473 8.17 -37.84 -24.06
CA THR A 473 8.81 -37.38 -22.83
C THR A 473 7.89 -36.44 -22.06
N LYS A 474 7.45 -36.84 -20.85
CA LYS A 474 6.64 -35.99 -19.96
C LYS A 474 7.30 -34.62 -19.80
N ALA A 475 6.67 -33.57 -20.33
CA ALA A 475 7.18 -32.22 -20.25
C ALA A 475 7.19 -31.76 -18.78
N GLU A 476 8.38 -31.45 -18.26
CA GLU A 476 8.49 -30.85 -16.94
C GLU A 476 7.85 -29.45 -16.97
N ASN A 477 6.85 -29.22 -16.12
CA ASN A 477 6.29 -27.89 -15.83
C ASN A 477 7.29 -27.05 -15.01
N ASN A 478 8.51 -26.89 -15.53
CA ASN A 478 9.47 -25.87 -15.10
C ASN A 478 8.97 -24.52 -15.61
N ASP A 479 7.98 -23.99 -14.91
CA ASP A 479 7.58 -22.59 -15.00
C ASP A 479 8.85 -21.77 -14.68
N LEU A 480 9.44 -21.16 -15.71
CA LEU A 480 10.71 -20.43 -15.60
C LEU A 480 10.47 -19.12 -14.83
N THR A 481 10.39 -19.25 -13.50
CA THR A 481 10.33 -18.15 -12.54
C THR A 481 11.37 -17.11 -12.90
N GLU A 482 10.96 -15.83 -12.92
CA GLU A 482 11.77 -14.74 -13.48
C GLU A 482 12.98 -14.41 -12.57
N THR A 483 14.05 -15.21 -12.71
CA THR A 483 15.31 -14.97 -12.02
C THR A 483 15.93 -13.66 -12.52
N ASN A 484 16.16 -12.70 -11.61
CA ASN A 484 16.57 -11.33 -11.96
C ASN A 484 17.93 -11.21 -12.70
N ASP A 485 18.72 -12.29 -12.77
CA ASP A 485 20.00 -12.34 -13.49
C ASP A 485 19.92 -12.93 -14.92
N THR A 486 18.79 -13.52 -15.33
CA THR A 486 18.63 -13.97 -16.73
C THR A 486 18.43 -12.77 -17.66
N LYS A 487 19.44 -12.48 -18.48
CA LYS A 487 19.28 -11.56 -19.63
C LYS A 487 18.11 -12.01 -20.50
N LEU A 488 17.23 -11.08 -20.86
CA LEU A 488 16.11 -11.34 -21.76
C LEU A 488 16.59 -11.44 -23.22
N HIS A 489 15.95 -12.31 -24.00
CA HIS A 489 16.13 -12.33 -25.44
C HIS A 489 15.54 -11.06 -26.07
N ALA A 490 16.44 -10.16 -26.49
CA ALA A 490 16.12 -9.17 -27.52
C ALA A 490 15.83 -9.88 -28.84
N ALA A 491 14.94 -9.31 -29.64
CA ALA A 491 14.66 -9.77 -30.99
C ALA A 491 15.64 -9.20 -32.02
N TYR A 492 15.84 -9.92 -33.13
CA TYR A 492 16.75 -9.51 -34.18
C TYR A 492 16.06 -8.53 -35.15
N THR A 493 16.26 -7.23 -34.93
CA THR A 493 15.56 -6.15 -35.67
C THR A 493 16.54 -5.07 -36.17
N PRO A 494 17.57 -5.39 -37.00
CA PRO A 494 18.66 -4.47 -37.34
C PRO A 494 18.21 -3.23 -38.12
N TYR A 495 17.05 -3.30 -38.78
CA TYR A 495 16.45 -2.18 -39.52
C TYR A 495 15.57 -1.26 -38.64
N PHE A 496 15.22 -1.66 -37.41
CA PHE A 496 14.33 -0.90 -36.54
C PHE A 496 15.10 -0.05 -35.50
N PRO A 497 14.69 1.20 -35.21
CA PRO A 497 15.46 2.11 -34.37
C PRO A 497 15.45 1.82 -32.86
N GLN A 498 14.72 0.82 -32.39
CA GLN A 498 14.59 0.45 -30.97
C GLN A 498 14.66 -1.07 -30.80
N GLU A 499 15.38 -1.53 -29.78
CA GLU A 499 15.32 -2.94 -29.35
C GLU A 499 13.90 -3.31 -28.88
N LYS A 500 13.52 -4.58 -29.07
CA LYS A 500 12.25 -5.16 -28.57
C LYS A 500 12.51 -6.53 -27.93
N PRO A 501 11.77 -6.90 -26.87
CA PRO A 501 11.73 -8.28 -26.42
C PRO A 501 11.04 -9.14 -27.49
N ILE A 502 11.37 -10.43 -27.54
CA ILE A 502 10.59 -11.39 -28.32
C ILE A 502 9.24 -11.63 -27.64
N THR A 503 8.15 -11.52 -28.41
CA THR A 503 6.77 -11.78 -27.94
C THR A 503 6.05 -12.70 -28.93
N TYR A 504 5.27 -13.63 -28.41
CA TYR A 504 4.32 -14.45 -29.18
C TYR A 504 2.90 -14.28 -28.66
N MET A 505 1.92 -14.33 -29.56
CA MET A 505 0.49 -14.18 -29.25
C MET A 505 -0.24 -15.53 -29.48
N VAL A 506 -1.10 -15.92 -28.54
CA VAL A 506 -1.92 -17.14 -28.60
C VAL A 506 -3.38 -16.76 -28.81
N MET A 507 -4.03 -17.36 -29.79
CA MET A 507 -5.47 -17.23 -30.08
C MET A 507 -6.14 -18.61 -30.06
N LEU A 508 -7.34 -18.68 -29.46
CA LEU A 508 -8.28 -19.78 -29.73
C LEU A 508 -9.22 -19.34 -30.84
N THR A 509 -9.32 -20.15 -31.89
CA THR A 509 -10.05 -19.79 -33.11
C THR A 509 -10.96 -20.93 -33.55
N ASP A 510 -12.06 -20.60 -34.25
CA ASP A 510 -12.84 -21.58 -35.00
C ASP A 510 -12.48 -21.51 -36.49
N SER A 511 -12.07 -22.65 -37.04
CA SER A 511 -11.72 -22.79 -38.45
C SER A 511 -12.92 -22.84 -39.39
N LYS A 512 -14.15 -23.05 -38.89
CA LYS A 512 -15.39 -23.06 -39.68
C LYS A 512 -15.92 -21.64 -39.90
N THR A 513 -16.06 -20.85 -38.84
CA THR A 513 -16.55 -19.47 -38.91
C THR A 513 -15.48 -18.41 -39.17
N SER A 514 -14.19 -18.77 -39.14
CA SER A 514 -13.05 -17.84 -39.23
C SER A 514 -13.09 -16.72 -38.17
N LYS A 515 -13.50 -17.06 -36.95
CA LYS A 515 -13.59 -16.13 -35.82
C LYS A 515 -12.63 -16.48 -34.70
N ILE A 516 -12.23 -15.44 -33.96
CA ILE A 516 -11.54 -15.56 -32.68
C ILE A 516 -12.59 -15.80 -31.59
N ILE A 517 -12.37 -16.79 -30.74
CA ILE A 517 -13.29 -17.18 -29.67
C ILE A 517 -12.92 -16.52 -28.34
N VAL A 518 -11.62 -16.29 -28.12
CA VAL A 518 -11.09 -15.78 -26.85
C VAL A 518 -10.04 -14.71 -27.09
N GLN A 519 -10.07 -13.64 -26.31
CA GLN A 519 -9.09 -12.57 -26.38
C GLN A 519 -7.67 -13.11 -26.14
N PRO A 520 -6.69 -12.72 -26.99
CA PRO A 520 -5.42 -13.42 -27.04
C PRO A 520 -4.48 -13.08 -25.89
N GLY A 521 -3.94 -14.12 -25.25
CA GLY A 521 -2.81 -14.00 -24.33
C GLY A 521 -1.47 -13.86 -25.08
N ARG A 522 -0.42 -13.48 -24.35
CA ARG A 522 0.93 -13.31 -24.90
C ARG A 522 1.99 -13.99 -24.04
N PHE A 523 2.90 -14.71 -24.69
CA PHE A 523 4.16 -15.12 -24.09
C PHE A 523 5.19 -14.00 -24.27
N THR A 524 5.53 -13.36 -23.15
CA THR A 524 6.60 -12.36 -23.03
C THR A 524 7.79 -12.92 -22.24
N ASN A 525 8.82 -12.09 -22.05
CA ASN A 525 9.97 -12.35 -21.18
C ASN A 525 10.58 -13.75 -21.37
N ILE A 526 11.09 -14.01 -22.57
CA ILE A 526 11.80 -15.26 -22.89
C ILE A 526 13.25 -15.11 -22.41
N PRO A 527 13.71 -15.88 -21.40
CA PRO A 527 15.05 -15.76 -20.86
C PRO A 527 16.11 -16.41 -21.77
N ILE A 528 17.32 -15.86 -21.80
CA ILE A 528 18.50 -16.53 -22.40
C ILE A 528 18.97 -17.63 -21.43
N VAL A 529 18.31 -18.79 -21.48
CA VAL A 529 18.74 -20.01 -20.78
C VAL A 529 19.82 -20.72 -21.62
N GLN A 530 20.77 -21.38 -20.96
CA GLN A 530 21.84 -22.11 -21.65
C GLN A 530 21.35 -23.45 -22.22
N ALA A 531 21.96 -23.84 -23.34
CA ALA A 531 21.57 -24.95 -24.23
C ALA A 531 20.98 -26.22 -23.56
N PRO A 532 21.56 -26.80 -22.48
CA PRO A 532 21.09 -28.10 -21.99
C PRO A 532 19.70 -28.05 -21.33
N LYS A 533 19.35 -26.93 -20.68
CA LYS A 533 18.13 -26.82 -19.88
C LYS A 533 16.88 -26.46 -20.69
N LEU A 534 17.05 -25.98 -21.93
CA LEU A 534 15.96 -25.42 -22.73
C LEU A 534 15.12 -26.46 -23.50
N LYS A 535 15.62 -27.69 -23.68
CA LYS A 535 14.94 -28.73 -24.49
C LYS A 535 13.53 -29.08 -24.00
N ASN A 536 13.33 -29.07 -22.67
CA ASN A 536 12.09 -29.53 -22.04
C ASN A 536 11.29 -28.39 -21.36
N THR A 537 11.78 -27.14 -21.36
CA THR A 537 11.06 -26.01 -20.74
C THR A 537 9.91 -25.54 -21.61
N VAL A 538 8.73 -25.45 -21.01
CA VAL A 538 7.46 -25.13 -21.67
C VAL A 538 6.73 -24.07 -20.86
N LYS A 539 6.30 -22.96 -21.48
CA LYS A 539 5.48 -21.94 -20.81
C LYS A 539 4.01 -22.27 -20.96
N SER A 540 3.27 -22.31 -19.85
CA SER A 540 1.81 -22.41 -19.85
C SER A 540 1.12 -21.05 -19.94
N LEU A 541 -0.01 -21.00 -20.63
CA LEU A 541 -0.95 -19.89 -20.68
C LEU A 541 -2.36 -20.46 -20.58
N ASN A 542 -3.14 -19.98 -19.61
CA ASN A 542 -4.53 -20.38 -19.43
C ASN A 542 -5.43 -19.21 -19.83
N LEU A 543 -6.43 -19.49 -20.68
CA LEU A 543 -7.49 -18.56 -21.09
C LEU A 543 -8.84 -19.17 -20.72
N GLN A 544 -9.88 -18.37 -20.54
CA GLN A 544 -11.22 -18.84 -20.13
C GLN A 544 -12.27 -18.40 -21.15
N PHE A 545 -13.25 -19.28 -21.40
CA PHE A 545 -14.40 -19.00 -22.27
C PHE A 545 -15.60 -19.88 -21.90
N GLN A 546 -16.80 -19.51 -22.37
CA GLN A 546 -18.00 -20.30 -22.12
C GLN A 546 -18.17 -21.41 -23.16
N ALA A 547 -18.53 -22.61 -22.70
CA ALA A 547 -18.90 -23.72 -23.58
C ALA A 547 -20.14 -23.38 -24.41
N PRO A 548 -20.24 -23.85 -25.67
CA PRO A 548 -21.46 -23.74 -26.45
C PRO A 548 -22.71 -24.29 -25.71
N PRO A 549 -23.89 -23.68 -25.89
CA PRO A 549 -25.11 -24.07 -25.19
C PRO A 549 -25.79 -25.32 -25.78
N GLN A 550 -25.26 -25.87 -26.87
CA GLN A 550 -25.73 -27.13 -27.46
C GLN A 550 -24.68 -28.22 -27.24
N PRO A 551 -25.09 -29.46 -26.90
CA PRO A 551 -24.18 -30.59 -26.79
C PRO A 551 -23.71 -31.02 -28.20
N GLY A 552 -22.44 -31.41 -28.32
CA GLY A 552 -21.82 -31.82 -29.58
C GLY A 552 -20.30 -31.70 -29.59
N VAL A 553 -19.69 -32.09 -30.71
CA VAL A 553 -18.24 -32.01 -30.92
C VAL A 553 -17.87 -30.73 -31.67
N TYR A 554 -17.27 -29.78 -30.95
CA TYR A 554 -16.78 -28.52 -31.50
C TYR A 554 -15.30 -28.61 -31.82
N THR A 555 -14.91 -28.11 -32.99
CA THR A 555 -13.54 -28.16 -33.51
C THR A 555 -12.91 -26.77 -33.43
N PHE A 556 -11.96 -26.60 -32.53
CA PHE A 556 -11.21 -25.34 -32.38
C PHE A 556 -9.77 -25.50 -32.84
N ARG A 557 -9.11 -24.39 -33.14
CA ARG A 557 -7.70 -24.35 -33.52
C ARG A 557 -6.97 -23.35 -32.62
N ALA A 558 -6.04 -23.87 -31.82
CA ALA A 558 -5.05 -23.03 -31.16
C ALA A 558 -4.08 -22.49 -32.22
N VAL A 559 -3.79 -21.18 -32.20
CA VAL A 559 -2.82 -20.53 -33.09
C VAL A 559 -1.86 -19.69 -32.26
N LEU A 560 -0.56 -19.97 -32.41
CA LEU A 560 0.55 -19.30 -31.73
C LEU A 560 1.42 -18.62 -32.79
N CYS A 561 1.47 -17.28 -32.83
CA CYS A 561 2.23 -16.51 -33.83
C CYS A 561 3.18 -15.48 -33.19
N SER A 562 4.32 -15.22 -33.84
CA SER A 562 5.23 -14.15 -33.41
C SER A 562 4.65 -12.75 -33.68
N GLU A 563 4.86 -11.82 -32.74
CA GLU A 563 4.66 -10.38 -32.97
C GLU A 563 5.96 -9.68 -33.42
N VAL A 564 7.01 -10.43 -33.79
CA VAL A 564 8.32 -9.83 -34.12
C VAL A 564 8.99 -10.44 -35.36
N GLN A 565 8.84 -11.74 -35.63
CA GLN A 565 9.41 -12.39 -36.81
C GLN A 565 8.28 -13.03 -37.65
N PRO A 566 7.92 -12.44 -38.81
CA PRO A 566 6.92 -13.01 -39.69
C PRO A 566 7.51 -14.16 -40.52
N GLY A 567 6.66 -15.09 -40.97
CA GLY A 567 7.02 -16.17 -41.89
C GLY A 567 7.01 -17.57 -41.30
N TRP A 568 7.34 -18.54 -42.14
CA TRP A 568 7.28 -19.97 -41.81
C TRP A 568 8.35 -20.34 -40.76
N GLY A 569 7.97 -21.20 -39.80
CA GLY A 569 8.81 -21.58 -38.65
C GLY A 569 8.61 -20.76 -37.37
N PHE A 570 7.93 -19.61 -37.42
CA PHE A 570 7.63 -18.72 -36.25
C PHE A 570 6.14 -18.69 -35.87
N GLN A 571 5.38 -19.65 -36.41
CA GLN A 571 3.98 -19.86 -36.13
C GLN A 571 3.72 -21.36 -35.97
N ALA A 572 3.00 -21.71 -34.91
CA ALA A 572 2.52 -23.07 -34.65
C ALA A 572 0.98 -23.05 -34.52
N ALA A 573 0.33 -24.17 -34.84
CA ALA A 573 -1.11 -24.31 -34.65
C ALA A 573 -1.51 -25.77 -34.40
N ARG A 574 -2.47 -25.99 -33.50
CA ARG A 574 -2.92 -27.32 -33.07
C ARG A 574 -4.45 -27.36 -33.09
N THR A 575 -5.02 -28.33 -33.78
CA THR A 575 -6.48 -28.54 -33.83
C THR A 575 -6.90 -29.36 -32.64
N MET A 576 -7.98 -28.95 -31.98
CA MET A 576 -8.51 -29.51 -30.73
C MET A 576 -9.99 -29.82 -30.90
N ARG A 577 -10.49 -30.79 -30.15
CA ARG A 577 -11.92 -31.12 -30.07
C ARG A 577 -12.41 -30.82 -28.66
N LEU A 578 -13.41 -29.96 -28.54
CA LEU A 578 -14.22 -29.82 -27.34
C LEU A 578 -15.43 -30.74 -27.52
N LEU A 579 -15.59 -31.72 -26.64
CA LEU A 579 -16.80 -32.54 -26.56
C LEU A 579 -17.67 -31.94 -25.46
N VAL A 580 -18.81 -31.36 -25.86
CA VAL A 580 -19.83 -30.85 -24.93
C VAL A 580 -20.89 -31.92 -24.80
N GLU A 581 -21.06 -32.48 -23.60
CA GLU A 581 -22.02 -33.55 -23.35
C GLU A 581 -23.27 -32.99 -22.65
N LYS A 582 -24.41 -33.67 -22.77
CA LYS A 582 -25.55 -33.37 -21.88
C LYS A 582 -25.17 -33.81 -20.47
N PRO A 583 -25.62 -33.11 -19.41
CA PRO A 583 -25.50 -33.62 -18.04
C PRO A 583 -26.08 -35.04 -17.98
N SER A 584 -25.25 -36.01 -17.61
CA SER A 584 -25.70 -37.37 -17.34
C SER A 584 -26.64 -37.33 -16.13
N ALA A 585 -27.82 -37.95 -16.24
CA ALA A 585 -28.69 -38.12 -15.08
C ALA A 585 -27.90 -38.82 -13.95
N PRO A 586 -28.06 -38.40 -12.69
CA PRO A 586 -27.29 -38.95 -11.58
C PRO A 586 -27.48 -40.46 -11.48
N VAL A 587 -26.36 -41.18 -11.34
CA VAL A 587 -26.38 -42.61 -11.04
C VAL A 587 -27.01 -42.79 -9.67
N LYS A 588 -28.11 -43.55 -9.60
CA LYS A 588 -28.74 -43.90 -8.33
C LYS A 588 -27.92 -44.97 -7.63
N GLU A 589 -27.30 -44.60 -6.51
CA GLU A 589 -27.01 -45.54 -5.43
C GLU A 589 -28.18 -45.46 -4.43
N GLU A 590 -29.10 -46.41 -4.58
CA GLU A 590 -30.14 -46.90 -3.64
C GLU A 590 -30.65 -45.92 -2.55
N ASP A 591 -31.69 -45.13 -2.89
CA ASP A 591 -32.64 -44.60 -1.91
C ASP A 591 -33.60 -45.71 -1.44
N ASP A 592 -33.72 -45.92 -0.13
CA ASP A 592 -34.69 -46.83 0.46
C ASP A 592 -36.11 -46.21 0.51
N ILE A 593 -37.15 -47.05 0.35
CA ILE A 593 -38.55 -46.66 0.12
C ILE A 593 -39.28 -46.41 1.46
N SER A 594 -40.10 -45.35 1.64
CA SER A 594 -41.58 -45.48 1.50
C SER A 594 -42.42 -44.19 1.60
N GLU A 595 -43.34 -44.02 0.63
CA GLU A 595 -44.73 -43.47 0.67
C GLU A 595 -45.08 -42.09 1.33
N PRO A 596 -46.22 -41.45 0.94
CA PRO A 596 -46.44 -40.00 1.14
C PRO A 596 -47.39 -39.59 2.28
N GLU A 597 -47.53 -38.27 2.43
CA GLU A 597 -47.95 -37.55 3.64
C GLU A 597 -49.47 -37.50 3.93
N GLU A 598 -49.79 -37.19 5.19
CA GLU A 598 -51.04 -37.61 5.84
C GLU A 598 -51.90 -36.46 6.41
N ASP A 599 -51.37 -35.23 6.46
CA ASP A 599 -51.99 -34.05 7.11
C ASP A 599 -53.05 -33.33 6.25
N THR A 600 -53.86 -34.11 5.54
CA THR A 600 -55.22 -33.68 5.16
C THR A 600 -56.23 -34.65 5.76
N LEU A 601 -57.41 -34.14 6.10
CA LEU A 601 -58.43 -34.90 6.87
C LEU A 601 -58.94 -36.18 6.16
N ALA A 602 -58.65 -36.32 4.87
CA ALA A 602 -58.89 -37.54 4.09
C ALA A 602 -57.84 -38.63 4.34
N GLY A 603 -56.56 -38.28 4.52
CA GLY A 603 -55.48 -39.22 4.83
C GLY A 603 -55.76 -39.98 6.12
N GLN A 604 -56.09 -39.26 7.19
CA GLN A 604 -56.45 -39.84 8.49
C GLN A 604 -57.69 -40.77 8.43
N MET A 605 -58.64 -40.56 7.51
CA MET A 605 -59.77 -41.49 7.33
C MET A 605 -59.44 -42.71 6.47
N ALA A 606 -58.48 -42.61 5.54
CA ALA A 606 -57.93 -43.76 4.82
C ALA A 606 -57.05 -44.62 5.75
N GLN A 607 -56.26 -43.97 6.61
CA GLN A 607 -55.44 -44.58 7.66
C GLN A 607 -56.32 -45.36 8.67
N LEU A 608 -57.45 -44.79 9.13
CA LEU A 608 -58.45 -45.48 9.96
C LEU A 608 -59.15 -46.66 9.28
N ARG A 609 -58.96 -46.87 7.97
CA ARG A 609 -59.42 -48.04 7.20
C ARG A 609 -58.28 -48.89 6.60
N GLY A 610 -57.03 -48.50 6.81
CA GLY A 610 -55.82 -49.27 6.45
C GLY A 610 -55.41 -49.28 4.97
N GLN A 611 -55.54 -48.17 4.22
CA GLN A 611 -55.09 -48.08 2.80
C GLN A 611 -54.46 -46.71 2.45
N THR A 612 -53.54 -46.66 1.46
CA THR A 612 -52.75 -45.47 1.05
C THR A 612 -53.09 -44.95 -0.36
N VAL A 613 -52.90 -43.64 -0.66
CA VAL A 613 -53.29 -42.98 -1.96
C VAL A 613 -52.43 -41.74 -2.35
N LYS A 614 -52.40 -41.36 -3.65
CA LYS A 614 -51.66 -40.22 -4.29
C LYS A 614 -52.32 -39.88 -5.68
N LYS A 615 -52.25 -38.70 -6.35
CA LYS A 615 -51.74 -37.32 -6.07
C LYS A 615 -52.89 -36.27 -6.27
N ALA A 616 -53.06 -35.36 -7.26
CA ALA A 616 -52.30 -34.88 -8.45
C ALA A 616 -52.81 -33.50 -8.98
N ASP A 617 -51.93 -32.48 -9.03
CA ASP A 617 -51.59 -31.48 -10.09
C ASP A 617 -52.62 -30.68 -10.97
N GLU A 618 -52.10 -29.60 -11.61
CA GLU A 618 -52.65 -28.74 -12.72
C GLU A 618 -53.80 -27.74 -12.38
N SER A 619 -54.02 -26.58 -13.04
CA SER A 619 -53.30 -25.64 -13.98
C SER A 619 -54.19 -24.37 -14.17
N ASP A 620 -53.93 -23.22 -14.86
CA ASP A 620 -52.79 -22.54 -15.54
C ASP A 620 -53.08 -21.00 -15.74
N GLU A 621 -52.30 -20.27 -16.57
CA GLU A 621 -52.55 -18.93 -17.20
C GLU A 621 -52.57 -17.63 -16.33
N SER A 622 -51.82 -16.56 -16.67
CA SER A 622 -52.13 -15.33 -17.48
C SER A 622 -53.09 -14.30 -16.83
N GLY A 623 -52.97 -12.96 -16.95
CA GLY A 623 -52.02 -12.04 -17.63
C GLY A 623 -52.35 -10.53 -17.37
N THR A 624 -51.70 -9.59 -18.10
CA THR A 624 -51.99 -8.12 -18.25
C THR A 624 -51.98 -7.15 -17.04
N ASP A 625 -51.25 -6.03 -17.20
CA ASP A 625 -51.59 -4.57 -17.09
C ASP A 625 -52.65 -4.09 -16.06
N ASP A 626 -52.54 -2.94 -15.36
CA ASP A 626 -52.49 -1.55 -15.86
C ASP A 626 -51.94 -0.50 -14.82
N ASP A 627 -51.97 0.81 -15.16
CA ASP A 627 -51.57 2.00 -14.36
C ASP A 627 -52.52 2.40 -13.19
N GLU A 628 -52.12 3.35 -12.30
CA GLU A 628 -52.98 4.51 -11.90
C GLU A 628 -52.31 5.66 -11.08
N GLN A 629 -53.05 6.76 -10.85
CA GLN A 629 -52.64 8.09 -10.30
C GLN A 629 -53.69 8.64 -9.29
N GLU A 630 -53.54 9.74 -8.52
CA GLU A 630 -52.46 10.74 -8.36
C GLU A 630 -52.04 10.87 -6.85
N GLU A 631 -52.28 11.88 -5.99
CA GLU A 631 -52.84 13.26 -6.03
C GLU A 631 -52.16 14.12 -4.91
N GLU A 632 -52.68 15.31 -4.56
CA GLU A 632 -52.05 16.27 -3.64
C GLU A 632 -52.67 16.32 -2.20
N GLY A 633 -52.23 17.28 -1.38
CA GLY A 633 -52.88 17.62 -0.09
C GLY A 633 -52.10 18.65 0.74
N SER A 634 -52.75 19.72 1.22
CA SER A 634 -52.08 20.83 1.96
C SER A 634 -53.03 21.52 2.96
N ASN A 635 -52.63 22.46 3.85
CA ASN A 635 -51.39 23.25 3.92
C ASN A 635 -50.60 23.01 5.25
N ASN A 636 -50.34 23.89 6.23
CA ASN A 636 -50.60 25.32 6.46
C ASN A 636 -49.50 25.91 7.40
N LYS A 637 -49.47 27.24 7.59
CA LYS A 637 -48.34 27.99 8.18
C LYS A 637 -48.51 28.38 9.65
N ALA A 638 -47.38 28.54 10.36
CA ALA A 638 -47.18 29.59 11.36
C ALA A 638 -45.68 29.96 11.50
N HIS A 639 -45.38 31.24 11.77
CA HIS A 639 -44.01 31.78 11.88
C HIS A 639 -43.58 31.99 13.34
N ARG A 640 -42.28 31.87 13.62
CA ARG A 640 -41.52 32.81 14.46
C ARG A 640 -40.01 32.64 14.29
N ASN A 641 -39.27 33.75 14.31
CA ASN A 641 -37.81 33.78 14.28
C ASN A 641 -37.25 33.95 15.71
N ASN A 642 -36.05 33.42 15.96
CA ASN A 642 -34.86 34.26 16.24
C ASN A 642 -33.61 33.42 16.49
N ASP A 643 -32.62 33.61 15.62
CA ASP A 643 -31.17 33.67 15.81
C ASP A 643 -30.53 33.01 17.04
N ASN A 644 -29.60 32.09 16.76
CA ASN A 644 -28.33 31.91 17.48
C ASN A 644 -27.32 31.23 16.53
N GLU A 645 -26.31 31.97 16.03
CA GLU A 645 -25.29 31.40 15.13
C GLU A 645 -24.32 30.45 15.87
N PHE A 646 -24.04 29.30 15.25
CA PHE A 646 -22.89 28.49 15.61
C PHE A 646 -21.61 29.05 14.93
N PRO A 647 -20.44 29.02 15.60
CA PRO A 647 -19.19 29.54 15.04
C PRO A 647 -18.74 28.75 13.81
N ARG A 648 -18.15 29.44 12.82
CA ARG A 648 -17.82 28.86 11.52
C ARG A 648 -16.47 28.14 11.58
N ALA A 649 -16.28 27.13 10.73
CA ALA A 649 -15.10 26.24 10.78
C ALA A 649 -13.74 26.97 10.60
N SER A 650 -13.75 28.18 10.03
CA SER A 650 -12.61 29.11 9.97
C SER A 650 -12.01 29.40 11.34
N ASP A 651 -12.85 29.57 12.35
CA ASP A 651 -12.47 30.21 13.61
C ASP A 651 -11.80 29.18 14.54
N LEU A 652 -12.23 27.93 14.40
CA LEU A 652 -11.59 26.73 14.95
C LEU A 652 -10.19 26.54 14.34
N LEU A 653 -10.04 26.66 13.01
CA LEU A 653 -8.75 26.53 12.33
C LEU A 653 -7.77 27.65 12.74
N ALA A 654 -8.23 28.90 12.80
CA ALA A 654 -7.44 30.04 13.27
C ALA A 654 -7.03 29.91 14.75
N SER A 655 -7.85 29.26 15.59
CA SER A 655 -7.53 29.00 17.00
C SER A 655 -6.48 27.89 17.14
N LEU A 656 -6.56 26.82 16.34
CA LEU A 656 -5.54 25.76 16.31
C LEU A 656 -4.16 26.31 15.89
N LEU A 657 -4.10 27.15 14.85
CA LEU A 657 -2.85 27.75 14.37
C LEU A 657 -2.21 28.70 15.41
N ARG A 658 -3.02 29.53 16.08
CA ARG A 658 -2.54 30.41 17.16
C ARG A 658 -1.90 29.62 18.31
N CYS A 659 -2.49 28.50 18.70
CA CYS A 659 -1.97 27.68 19.79
C CYS A 659 -0.69 26.89 19.44
N VAL A 660 -0.47 26.50 18.18
CA VAL A 660 0.77 25.82 17.76
C VAL A 660 1.98 26.77 17.78
N SER A 661 1.79 28.05 17.45
CA SER A 661 2.85 29.07 17.54
C SER A 661 3.35 29.26 18.99
N VAL A 662 2.41 29.45 19.92
CA VAL A 662 2.70 29.64 21.36
C VAL A 662 3.38 28.42 21.99
N ALA A 663 3.24 27.23 21.40
CA ALA A 663 3.86 26.00 21.91
C ALA A 663 5.39 25.98 21.85
N ILE A 664 5.97 26.73 20.91
CA ILE A 664 7.38 26.61 20.54
C ILE A 664 8.28 27.55 21.37
N SER A 665 7.80 28.74 21.76
CA SER A 665 8.65 29.82 22.31
C SER A 665 8.92 29.79 23.82
N ARG A 666 8.27 28.91 24.61
CA ARG A 666 8.35 28.95 26.09
C ARG A 666 8.86 27.68 26.78
N SER A 667 9.38 26.70 26.03
CA SER A 667 9.55 25.33 26.53
C SER A 667 10.99 24.77 26.42
N HIS A 668 11.99 25.63 26.21
CA HIS A 668 13.35 25.26 25.77
C HIS A 668 14.12 24.21 26.61
N SER A 669 13.81 24.02 27.89
CA SER A 669 14.46 22.99 28.72
C SER A 669 13.74 21.63 28.68
N VAL A 670 12.41 21.62 28.78
CA VAL A 670 11.61 20.39 28.91
C VAL A 670 11.28 19.75 27.56
N LEU A 671 11.01 20.57 26.53
CA LEU A 671 10.70 20.07 25.19
C LEU A 671 11.95 19.52 24.47
N HIS A 672 13.16 19.94 24.88
CA HIS A 672 14.41 19.33 24.43
C HIS A 672 14.66 17.94 25.04
N ALA A 673 14.20 17.68 26.27
CA ALA A 673 14.34 16.36 26.89
C ALA A 673 13.41 15.30 26.26
N SER A 674 12.13 15.63 26.07
CA SER A 674 11.15 14.73 25.43
C SER A 674 11.32 14.67 23.91
N GLY A 675 11.51 15.82 23.26
CA GLY A 675 11.76 15.93 21.82
C GLY A 675 13.11 15.34 21.40
N GLY A 676 14.15 15.47 22.23
CA GLY A 676 15.46 14.86 21.95
C GLY A 676 15.42 13.33 21.95
N MET A 677 14.66 12.72 22.85
CA MET A 677 14.54 11.25 22.90
C MET A 677 13.78 10.69 21.68
N LEU A 678 12.76 11.39 21.19
CA LEU A 678 12.10 11.07 19.92
C LEU A 678 12.98 11.42 18.70
N GLY A 679 13.73 12.51 18.75
CA GLY A 679 14.61 13.00 17.68
C GLY A 679 15.79 12.08 17.41
N VAL A 680 16.46 11.56 18.45
CA VAL A 680 17.54 10.56 18.30
C VAL A 680 16.99 9.26 17.72
N ALA A 681 15.81 8.81 18.15
CA ALA A 681 15.14 7.64 17.57
C ALA A 681 14.75 7.87 16.10
N PHE A 682 14.24 9.05 15.76
CA PHE A 682 13.91 9.48 14.40
C PHE A 682 15.15 9.47 13.50
N ILE A 683 16.24 10.14 13.87
CA ILE A 683 17.49 10.19 13.10
C ILE A 683 18.08 8.79 12.91
N ALA A 684 18.14 7.98 13.97
CA ALA A 684 18.69 6.62 13.91
C ALA A 684 17.85 5.64 13.08
N ARG A 685 16.55 5.91 12.87
CA ARG A 685 15.65 5.09 12.03
C ARG A 685 15.32 5.71 10.68
N LEU A 686 15.70 6.96 10.41
CA LEU A 686 15.35 7.69 9.19
C LEU A 686 15.64 6.92 7.89
N PRO A 687 16.79 6.22 7.73
CA PRO A 687 17.04 5.42 6.52
C PRO A 687 16.08 4.24 6.37
N ALA A 688 15.66 3.62 7.47
CA ALA A 688 14.68 2.53 7.45
C ALA A 688 13.26 3.04 7.16
N MET A 689 12.90 4.21 7.69
CA MET A 689 11.64 4.89 7.40
C MET A 689 11.55 5.28 5.92
N VAL A 690 12.59 5.92 5.37
CA VAL A 690 12.66 6.27 3.94
C VAL A 690 12.58 5.00 3.08
N ASN A 691 13.32 3.94 3.42
CA ASN A 691 13.24 2.67 2.70
C ASN A 691 11.83 2.05 2.76
N TRP A 692 11.09 2.14 3.87
CA TRP A 692 9.72 1.64 3.98
C TRP A 692 8.71 2.47 3.19
N VAL A 693 8.83 3.80 3.20
CA VAL A 693 7.99 4.69 2.37
C VAL A 693 8.26 4.46 0.87
N MET A 694 9.54 4.37 0.48
CA MET A 694 9.97 4.03 -0.88
C MET A 694 9.68 2.57 -1.28
N ALA A 695 9.26 1.73 -0.32
CA ALA A 695 8.72 0.38 -0.52
C ALA A 695 7.19 0.34 -0.61
N GLY A 696 6.55 1.48 -0.94
CA GLY A 696 5.09 1.58 -1.02
C GLY A 696 4.39 1.32 0.32
N GLY A 697 5.07 1.44 1.47
CA GLY A 697 4.51 1.08 2.78
C GLY A 697 3.21 1.83 3.11
N ILE A 698 3.08 3.09 2.67
CA ILE A 698 1.85 3.89 2.80
C ILE A 698 0.69 3.30 1.98
N GLN A 699 0.98 2.75 0.79
CA GLN A 699 -0.01 2.11 -0.08
C GLN A 699 -0.41 0.72 0.45
N ARG A 700 0.55 -0.03 1.02
CA ARG A 700 0.29 -1.35 1.63
C ARG A 700 -0.42 -1.27 2.99
N ALA A 701 -0.29 -0.16 3.69
CA ALA A 701 -0.97 0.09 4.97
C ALA A 701 -2.36 0.76 4.85
N THR A 702 -2.96 0.81 3.64
CA THR A 702 -4.28 1.42 3.44
C THR A 702 -5.09 0.71 2.34
N PHE A 703 -6.40 0.53 2.55
CA PHE A 703 -7.35 0.13 1.51
C PHE A 703 -7.62 1.23 0.46
N LEU A 704 -6.66 2.14 0.21
CA LEU A 704 -6.70 3.19 -0.82
C LEU A 704 -6.11 2.70 -2.16
N HIS A 705 -5.38 1.58 -2.16
CA HIS A 705 -4.90 0.97 -3.39
C HIS A 705 -6.06 0.29 -4.13
N LYS A 706 -6.43 0.79 -5.31
CA LYS A 706 -7.25 0.03 -6.27
C LYS A 706 -6.45 -1.18 -6.74
N GLY A 707 -6.81 -2.38 -6.28
CA GLY A 707 -6.28 -3.65 -6.79
C GLY A 707 -6.85 -4.00 -8.16
N GLU A 708 -6.65 -3.12 -9.14
CA GLU A 708 -7.37 -3.11 -10.42
C GLU A 708 -6.47 -2.63 -11.59
N ILE A 709 -5.21 -3.10 -11.60
CA ILE A 709 -4.25 -2.84 -12.70
C ILE A 709 -3.46 -4.12 -13.03
N ASP A 710 -3.07 -4.87 -12.01
CA ASP A 710 -2.26 -6.07 -12.11
C ASP A 710 -3.14 -7.34 -12.14
N GLY A 711 -2.92 -8.20 -13.15
CA GLY A 711 -3.67 -9.45 -13.33
C GLY A 711 -3.30 -10.56 -12.33
N PRO A 712 -3.96 -11.74 -12.39
CA PRO A 712 -3.93 -12.78 -11.33
C PRO A 712 -2.57 -13.49 -11.06
N GLY A 713 -1.45 -12.93 -11.53
CA GLY A 713 -0.09 -13.36 -11.18
C GLY A 713 0.83 -12.25 -10.65
N ALA A 714 0.43 -10.98 -10.70
CA ALA A 714 1.29 -9.84 -10.38
C ALA A 714 1.09 -9.35 -8.92
N TYR A 715 1.66 -10.10 -7.97
CA TYR A 715 1.61 -9.78 -6.54
C TYR A 715 2.63 -8.68 -6.15
N PRO A 716 2.26 -7.67 -5.33
CA PRO A 716 3.13 -6.56 -4.95
C PRO A 716 4.15 -6.91 -3.85
N TYR A 717 4.90 -8.02 -4.01
CA TYR A 717 6.00 -8.40 -3.11
C TYR A 717 7.30 -7.58 -3.32
N SER A 718 7.30 -6.66 -4.27
CA SER A 718 8.49 -5.83 -4.51
C SER A 718 8.86 -4.96 -3.29
N VAL A 719 10.17 -4.84 -3.08
CA VAL A 719 10.88 -3.90 -2.20
C VAL A 719 11.26 -4.33 -0.76
N ILE A 720 10.50 -5.16 -0.02
CA ILE A 720 11.05 -5.68 1.26
C ILE A 720 12.24 -6.65 1.02
N ALA A 721 12.22 -7.36 -0.11
CA ALA A 721 13.33 -8.14 -0.62
C ALA A 721 13.59 -7.76 -2.10
N LYS A 722 14.36 -6.70 -2.37
CA LYS A 722 14.87 -6.39 -3.74
C LYS A 722 15.95 -7.37 -4.22
N THR A 723 16.22 -8.42 -3.46
CA THR A 723 17.12 -9.52 -3.76
C THR A 723 16.50 -10.78 -3.18
N PRO A 724 16.36 -11.89 -3.92
CA PRO A 724 16.11 -13.19 -3.31
C PRO A 724 17.25 -13.51 -2.33
N PHE A 725 16.97 -14.31 -1.30
CA PHE A 725 17.97 -14.61 -0.27
C PHE A 725 18.97 -15.69 -0.73
N HIS A 726 19.80 -15.38 -1.72
CA HIS A 726 20.90 -16.25 -2.13
C HIS A 726 21.80 -16.62 -0.94
N SER A 727 22.18 -17.89 -0.91
CA SER A 727 23.13 -18.54 0.01
C SER A 727 24.58 -18.12 -0.26
N ASN A 728 24.80 -16.83 -0.52
CA ASN A 728 26.11 -16.28 -0.86
C ASN A 728 26.99 -16.23 0.40
N GLN A 729 27.79 -17.29 0.59
CA GLN A 729 28.81 -17.35 1.62
C GLN A 729 29.86 -16.24 1.43
N SER A 730 30.67 -15.99 2.47
CA SER A 730 31.84 -15.12 2.40
C SER A 730 31.62 -13.64 2.02
N THR A 731 30.95 -12.90 2.91
CA THR A 731 31.49 -11.58 3.30
C THR A 731 31.69 -11.56 4.82
N LYS A 732 32.92 -11.29 5.30
CA LYS A 732 33.22 -11.22 6.74
C LYS A 732 32.45 -10.02 7.34
N PRO A 733 31.46 -10.22 8.25
CA PRO A 733 30.65 -9.12 8.73
C PRO A 733 31.48 -8.17 9.60
N ASN A 734 31.42 -6.87 9.27
CA ASN A 734 32.07 -5.78 10.00
C ASN A 734 31.69 -5.81 11.48
N ILE A 735 32.55 -5.27 12.36
CA ILE A 735 32.36 -5.24 13.82
C ILE A 735 30.96 -4.73 14.23
N PHE A 736 30.46 -3.68 13.58
CA PHE A 736 29.12 -3.13 13.85
C PHE A 736 27.97 -4.11 13.52
N LYS A 737 28.10 -4.90 12.44
CA LYS A 737 27.14 -5.98 12.12
C LYS A 737 27.22 -7.11 13.15
N ARG A 738 28.44 -7.50 13.58
CA ARG A 738 28.63 -8.50 14.64
C ARG A 738 28.01 -8.04 15.97
N PHE A 739 28.20 -6.78 16.35
CA PHE A 739 27.63 -6.18 17.56
C PHE A 739 26.10 -6.13 17.53
N ILE A 740 25.49 -5.75 16.39
CA ILE A 740 24.02 -5.78 16.23
C ILE A 740 23.47 -7.22 16.26
N VAL A 741 24.17 -8.20 15.66
CA VAL A 741 23.79 -9.61 15.73
C VAL A 741 23.91 -10.16 17.16
N TRP A 742 24.92 -9.73 17.92
CA TRP A 742 25.10 -10.09 19.34
C TRP A 742 24.06 -9.46 20.27
N LEU A 743 23.70 -8.18 20.06
CA LEU A 743 22.69 -7.48 20.86
C LEU A 743 21.25 -7.96 20.63
N ARG A 744 20.93 -8.48 19.43
CA ARG A 744 19.56 -8.84 19.04
C ARG A 744 18.93 -9.94 19.90
N PRO A 745 19.59 -11.10 20.16
CA PRO A 745 19.07 -12.10 21.09
C PRO A 745 18.80 -11.51 22.47
N THR A 746 19.78 -10.84 23.07
CA THR A 746 19.69 -10.29 24.43
C THR A 746 18.66 -9.18 24.59
N ALA A 747 18.31 -8.43 23.54
CA ALA A 747 17.24 -7.43 23.60
C ALA A 747 15.83 -8.06 23.49
N ASN A 748 15.73 -9.24 22.87
CA ASN A 748 14.48 -9.94 22.55
C ASN A 748 14.11 -11.04 23.55
N THR A 749 15.02 -11.45 24.45
CA THR A 749 14.70 -12.42 25.52
C THR A 749 13.51 -11.94 26.36
N PRO A 750 12.48 -12.77 26.60
CA PRO A 750 11.45 -12.46 27.59
C PRO A 750 12.07 -12.47 28.99
N LEU A 751 11.72 -11.50 29.84
CA LEU A 751 12.09 -11.56 31.25
C LEU A 751 11.13 -12.51 31.99
N PRO A 752 11.64 -13.54 32.70
CA PRO A 752 10.83 -14.53 33.41
C PRO A 752 9.73 -13.91 34.29
N GLY A 753 8.54 -14.51 34.26
CA GLY A 753 7.35 -14.02 34.99
C GLY A 753 6.70 -12.74 34.44
N THR A 754 7.32 -12.02 33.49
CA THR A 754 6.81 -10.74 32.98
C THR A 754 6.14 -10.85 31.60
N SER A 755 5.60 -9.72 31.12
CA SER A 755 5.13 -9.56 29.73
C SER A 755 6.04 -8.66 28.87
N LEU A 756 7.28 -8.44 29.30
CA LEU A 756 8.28 -7.59 28.66
C LEU A 756 9.48 -8.43 28.18
N THR A 757 10.14 -7.99 27.12
CA THR A 757 11.51 -8.43 26.82
C THR A 757 12.50 -7.59 27.61
N ALA A 758 13.76 -8.03 27.74
CA ALA A 758 14.82 -7.25 28.38
C ALA A 758 14.98 -5.85 27.71
N GLY A 759 14.91 -5.78 26.38
CA GLY A 759 14.92 -4.51 25.65
C GLY A 759 13.68 -3.63 25.94
N GLN A 760 12.49 -4.22 26.10
CA GLN A 760 11.30 -3.47 26.50
C GLN A 760 11.42 -2.96 27.94
N ALA A 761 11.94 -3.77 28.87
CA ALA A 761 12.19 -3.36 30.25
C ALA A 761 13.22 -2.21 30.34
N PHE A 762 14.28 -2.25 29.51
CA PHE A 762 15.25 -1.14 29.42
C PHE A 762 14.59 0.16 28.93
N VAL A 763 13.75 0.12 27.89
CA VAL A 763 13.01 1.30 27.42
C VAL A 763 12.01 1.80 28.47
N PHE A 764 11.37 0.90 29.22
CA PHE A 764 10.49 1.26 30.34
C PHE A 764 11.26 1.94 31.48
N ALA A 765 12.43 1.41 31.84
CA ALA A 765 13.30 2.00 32.84
C ALA A 765 13.79 3.38 32.41
N LEU A 766 14.23 3.55 31.15
CA LEU A 766 14.65 4.84 30.60
C LEU A 766 13.51 5.87 30.58
N ALA A 767 12.31 5.49 30.13
CA ALA A 767 11.14 6.37 30.12
C ALA A 767 10.69 6.78 31.55
N THR A 768 10.79 5.85 32.51
CA THR A 768 10.50 6.13 33.92
C THR A 768 11.57 7.05 34.53
N ALA A 769 12.86 6.76 34.30
CA ALA A 769 13.97 7.56 34.77
C ALA A 769 13.95 8.99 34.19
N ALA A 770 13.62 9.15 32.91
CA ALA A 770 13.44 10.47 32.30
C ALA A 770 12.26 11.24 32.90
N SER A 771 11.13 10.57 33.16
CA SER A 771 9.97 11.18 33.82
C SER A 771 10.28 11.61 35.26
N LEU A 772 11.00 10.77 36.01
CA LEU A 772 11.47 11.09 37.36
C LEU A 772 12.54 12.18 37.37
N PHE A 773 13.42 12.23 36.36
CA PHE A 773 14.41 13.29 36.20
C PHE A 773 13.73 14.64 35.94
N VAL A 774 12.75 14.72 35.03
CA VAL A 774 11.96 15.94 34.79
C VAL A 774 11.23 16.40 36.06
N PHE A 775 10.72 15.47 36.87
CA PHE A 775 10.10 15.77 38.17
C PHE A 775 11.11 16.27 39.23
N ALA A 776 12.32 15.71 39.25
CA ALA A 776 13.36 15.99 40.25
C ALA A 776 14.35 17.11 39.86
N TYR A 777 14.30 17.64 38.65
CA TYR A 777 15.32 18.57 38.15
C TYR A 777 15.33 19.93 38.88
N GLY A 778 16.45 20.29 39.50
CA GLY A 778 16.67 21.56 40.19
C GLY A 778 16.38 21.55 41.71
N PRO A 779 16.88 22.55 42.46
CA PRO A 779 17.29 22.40 43.86
C PRO A 779 16.17 22.56 44.91
N THR A 780 14.94 22.10 44.66
CA THR A 780 13.81 22.28 45.60
C THR A 780 13.01 21.00 45.81
N ASN A 781 12.72 20.66 47.07
CA ASN A 781 11.98 19.46 47.46
C ASN A 781 10.58 19.40 46.79
N PRO A 782 10.25 18.34 46.02
CA PRO A 782 8.96 18.23 45.33
C PRO A 782 7.72 18.30 46.24
N ILE A 783 7.83 17.83 47.49
CA ILE A 783 6.73 17.85 48.46
C ILE A 783 6.41 19.30 48.90
N GLN A 784 7.40 20.19 48.90
CA GLN A 784 7.24 21.61 49.25
C GLN A 784 6.72 22.47 48.09
N ASN A 785 6.82 21.99 46.84
CA ASN A 785 6.34 22.70 45.66
C ASN A 785 5.44 21.81 44.76
N PRO A 786 4.13 21.68 45.11
CA PRO A 786 3.18 20.86 44.35
C PRO A 786 2.98 21.32 42.89
N GLY A 787 3.34 22.57 42.55
CA GLY A 787 3.32 23.07 41.17
C GLY A 787 4.24 22.29 40.22
N ARG A 788 5.37 21.78 40.71
CA ARG A 788 6.29 20.91 39.93
C ARG A 788 5.63 19.61 39.48
N ALA A 789 4.82 19.00 40.35
CA ALA A 789 4.10 17.78 40.03
C ALA A 789 3.04 18.01 38.92
N GLY A 790 2.37 19.17 38.94
CA GLY A 790 1.45 19.58 37.87
C GLY A 790 2.14 19.73 36.52
N TRP A 791 3.30 20.41 36.48
CA TRP A 791 4.11 20.52 35.27
C TRP A 791 4.64 19.16 34.77
N ALA A 792 5.05 18.26 35.67
CA ALA A 792 5.48 16.91 35.29
C ALA A 792 4.36 16.08 34.65
N ALA A 793 3.12 16.21 35.14
CA ALA A 793 1.95 15.61 34.49
C ALA A 793 1.72 16.20 33.08
N VAL A 794 1.62 17.52 32.96
CA VAL A 794 1.40 18.23 31.68
C VAL A 794 2.48 17.92 30.63
N ALA A 795 3.75 17.83 31.03
CA ALA A 795 4.87 17.54 30.14
C ALA A 795 4.84 16.09 29.58
N VAL A 796 4.22 15.15 30.30
CA VAL A 796 4.10 13.74 29.91
C VAL A 796 2.88 13.49 28.99
N THR A 797 1.83 14.29 29.11
CA THR A 797 0.56 14.16 28.35
C THR A 797 0.70 14.06 26.81
N PRO A 798 1.57 14.82 26.12
CA PRO A 798 1.79 14.64 24.68
C PRO A 798 2.31 13.25 24.31
N ALA A 799 3.21 12.69 25.13
CA ALA A 799 3.74 11.35 24.90
C ALA A 799 2.70 10.26 25.21
N VAL A 800 1.93 10.41 26.29
CA VAL A 800 0.77 9.53 26.60
C VAL A 800 -0.18 9.46 25.41
N THR A 801 -0.52 10.62 24.86
CA THR A 801 -1.46 10.78 23.76
C THR A 801 -0.91 10.19 22.45
N ALA A 802 0.32 10.55 22.05
CA ALA A 802 0.94 10.09 20.81
C ALA A 802 1.13 8.56 20.74
N LEU A 803 1.25 7.89 21.89
CA LEU A 803 1.38 6.43 22.01
C LEU A 803 0.04 5.68 21.98
N ALA A 804 -1.10 6.38 22.08
CA ALA A 804 -2.45 5.77 22.04
C ALA A 804 -3.06 5.71 20.64
N PHE A 805 -2.60 6.56 19.71
CA PHE A 805 -3.17 6.68 18.37
C PHE A 805 -3.02 5.39 17.53
N LYS A 806 -4.08 5.04 16.78
CA LYS A 806 -4.03 3.89 15.86
C LYS A 806 -3.08 4.16 14.71
N ASN A 807 -3.16 5.37 14.14
CA ASN A 807 -2.24 5.88 13.13
C ASN A 807 -1.06 6.63 13.79
N SER A 808 -0.51 6.12 14.91
CA SER A 808 0.60 6.77 15.60
C SER A 808 1.78 6.99 14.63
N ILE A 809 2.23 8.24 14.53
CA ILE A 809 3.43 8.62 13.78
C ILE A 809 4.65 7.90 14.36
N VAL A 810 4.72 7.77 15.70
CA VAL A 810 5.76 7.01 16.40
C VAL A 810 5.72 5.52 16.03
N GLY A 811 4.54 4.94 15.85
CA GLY A 811 4.37 3.56 15.40
C GLY A 811 4.81 3.36 13.95
N THR A 812 4.38 4.26 13.06
CA THR A 812 4.73 4.25 11.63
C THR A 812 6.24 4.45 11.41
N MET A 813 6.87 5.40 12.11
CA MET A 813 8.32 5.61 12.11
C MET A 813 9.09 4.44 12.76
N GLY A 814 8.58 3.95 13.88
CA GLY A 814 9.21 2.92 14.70
C GLY A 814 9.07 1.50 14.15
N GLY A 815 8.16 1.30 13.18
CA GLY A 815 7.73 0.01 12.64
C GLY A 815 7.07 -0.88 13.70
N TRP A 816 6.19 -0.28 14.50
CA TRP A 816 5.49 -0.93 15.61
C TRP A 816 4.00 -0.62 15.55
N GLY A 817 3.17 -1.64 15.74
CA GLY A 817 1.74 -1.44 15.89
C GLY A 817 1.38 -0.73 17.20
N TYR A 818 0.26 -0.01 17.16
CA TYR A 818 -0.27 0.75 18.30
C TYR A 818 -0.55 -0.15 19.51
N GLU A 819 -0.83 -1.44 19.31
CA GLU A 819 -1.01 -2.44 20.37
C GLU A 819 0.29 -2.74 21.14
N LYS A 820 1.48 -2.66 20.50
CA LYS A 820 2.77 -2.72 21.22
C LYS A 820 3.08 -1.39 21.92
N LEU A 821 2.84 -0.24 21.26
CA LEU A 821 2.99 1.10 21.86
C LEU A 821 2.09 1.32 23.08
N ASN A 822 0.90 0.71 23.08
CA ASN A 822 -0.06 0.80 24.16
C ASN A 822 0.48 0.29 25.52
N LYS A 823 1.55 -0.51 25.53
CA LYS A 823 2.25 -0.84 26.79
C LYS A 823 2.89 0.42 27.42
N LEU A 824 3.52 1.28 26.62
CA LEU A 824 4.16 2.52 27.07
C LEU A 824 3.13 3.62 27.39
N HIS A 825 2.06 3.73 26.59
CA HIS A 825 0.92 4.61 26.91
C HIS A 825 0.40 4.36 28.34
N ARG A 826 0.19 3.09 28.71
CA ARG A 826 -0.26 2.73 30.07
C ARG A 826 0.77 3.01 31.17
N LEU A 827 2.07 2.99 30.88
CA LEU A 827 3.11 3.40 31.83
C LEU A 827 3.05 4.90 32.07
N LEU A 828 3.15 5.69 30.99
CA LEU A 828 3.18 7.15 31.09
C LEU A 828 1.86 7.73 31.61
N GLY A 829 0.72 7.13 31.27
CA GLY A 829 -0.59 7.53 31.81
C GLY A 829 -0.68 7.35 33.32
N ARG A 830 -0.12 6.26 33.88
CA ARG A 830 -0.02 6.06 35.34
C ARG A 830 0.88 7.09 36.00
N LEU A 831 2.01 7.45 35.37
CA LEU A 831 2.89 8.50 35.87
C LEU A 831 2.21 9.88 35.82
N CYS A 832 1.47 10.20 34.76
CA CYS A 832 0.67 11.43 34.66
C CYS A 832 -0.38 11.53 35.78
N VAL A 833 -1.13 10.44 36.03
CA VAL A 833 -2.11 10.38 37.13
C VAL A 833 -1.42 10.51 38.50
N LEU A 834 -0.28 9.85 38.71
CA LEU A 834 0.49 9.95 39.96
C LEU A 834 0.98 11.39 40.20
N PHE A 835 1.56 12.04 39.19
CA PHE A 835 2.04 13.42 39.30
C PHE A 835 0.88 14.41 39.51
N ALA A 836 -0.25 14.21 38.84
CA ALA A 836 -1.46 15.02 39.08
C ALA A 836 -2.03 14.81 40.49
N LEU A 837 -2.04 13.58 41.02
CA LEU A 837 -2.48 13.31 42.39
C LEU A 837 -1.58 13.98 43.43
N LEU A 838 -0.25 13.89 43.26
CA LEU A 838 0.71 14.58 44.12
C LEU A 838 0.54 16.12 44.09
N HIS A 839 0.24 16.68 42.91
CA HIS A 839 -0.10 18.09 42.74
C HIS A 839 -1.36 18.48 43.54
N THR A 840 -2.48 17.78 43.32
CA THR A 840 -3.76 18.08 43.98
C THR A 840 -3.69 17.85 45.50
N ILE A 841 -3.09 16.75 45.96
CA ILE A 841 -2.94 16.47 47.40
C ILE A 841 -2.03 17.51 48.06
N GLY A 842 -0.91 17.89 47.43
CA GLY A 842 0.01 18.90 47.96
C GLY A 842 -0.64 20.28 48.11
N TYR A 843 -1.45 20.70 47.13
CA TYR A 843 -2.22 21.94 47.26
C TYR A 843 -3.37 21.82 48.28
N ALA A 844 -4.11 20.71 48.31
CA ALA A 844 -5.15 20.48 49.31
C ALA A 844 -4.62 20.57 50.74
N GLN A 845 -3.48 19.91 51.03
CA GLN A 845 -2.81 20.02 52.33
C GLN A 845 -2.32 21.44 52.64
N LYS A 846 -1.78 22.16 51.64
CA LYS A 846 -1.32 23.55 51.80
C LYS A 846 -2.46 24.50 52.17
N TYR A 847 -3.61 24.39 51.51
CA TYR A 847 -4.76 25.27 51.78
C TYR A 847 -5.55 24.86 53.04
N ALA A 848 -5.62 23.56 53.36
CA ALA A 848 -6.21 23.09 54.62
C ALA A 848 -5.43 23.59 55.84
N LYS A 849 -4.09 23.54 55.82
CA LYS A 849 -3.24 24.11 56.88
C LYS A 849 -3.41 25.63 57.04
N ASN A 850 -3.78 26.32 55.97
CA ASN A 850 -3.99 27.76 55.94
C ASN A 850 -5.46 28.18 56.15
N GLY A 851 -6.37 27.24 56.47
CA GLY A 851 -7.81 27.52 56.68
C GLY A 851 -8.60 27.99 55.44
N ALA A 852 -7.98 28.05 54.26
CA ALA A 852 -8.51 28.75 53.09
C ALA A 852 -9.33 27.88 52.12
N THR A 853 -9.77 26.69 52.56
CA THR A 853 -10.42 25.67 51.72
C THR A 853 -11.74 26.13 51.09
N SER A 854 -12.54 26.93 51.80
CA SER A 854 -13.81 27.48 51.28
C SER A 854 -13.59 28.44 50.10
N HIS A 855 -12.66 29.37 50.25
CA HIS A 855 -12.27 30.33 49.20
C HIS A 855 -11.69 29.63 47.96
N MET A 856 -10.94 28.53 48.15
CA MET A 856 -10.47 27.71 47.03
C MET A 856 -11.65 27.21 46.18
N LEU A 857 -12.65 26.58 46.80
CA LEU A 857 -13.77 25.95 46.10
C LEU A 857 -14.65 26.94 45.31
N GLN A 858 -14.65 28.22 45.69
CA GLN A 858 -15.38 29.27 44.98
C GLN A 858 -14.61 29.87 43.80
N THR A 859 -13.30 29.62 43.66
CA THR A 859 -12.48 30.20 42.58
C THR A 859 -12.49 29.31 41.34
N GLN A 860 -12.92 29.86 40.20
CA GLN A 860 -12.96 29.16 38.89
C GLN A 860 -11.64 28.44 38.53
N PHE A 861 -10.49 29.03 38.88
CA PHE A 861 -9.16 28.44 38.70
C PHE A 861 -9.02 27.06 39.36
N TYR A 862 -9.42 26.91 40.63
CA TYR A 862 -9.32 25.64 41.34
C TYR A 862 -10.45 24.68 40.95
N GLN A 863 -11.65 25.20 40.64
CA GLN A 863 -12.74 24.40 40.07
C GLN A 863 -12.30 23.71 38.77
N ALA A 864 -11.65 24.42 37.86
CA ALA A 864 -11.08 23.83 36.65
C ALA A 864 -10.01 22.77 36.95
N GLY A 865 -9.18 22.96 37.97
CA GLY A 865 -8.22 21.95 38.45
C GLY A 865 -8.90 20.69 39.00
N ILE A 866 -10.02 20.86 39.71
CA ILE A 866 -10.86 19.75 40.21
C ILE A 866 -11.51 19.01 39.04
N PHE A 867 -12.06 19.70 38.05
CA PHE A 867 -12.59 19.06 36.83
C PHE A 867 -11.49 18.30 36.05
N ALA A 868 -10.27 18.86 35.93
CA ALA A 868 -9.15 18.18 35.30
C ALA A 868 -8.75 16.89 36.05
N MET A 869 -8.78 16.91 37.39
CA MET A 869 -8.56 15.73 38.24
C MET A 869 -9.70 14.71 38.10
N ILE A 870 -10.96 15.14 38.07
CA ILE A 870 -12.12 14.26 37.81
C ILE A 870 -11.97 13.57 36.46
N GLY A 871 -11.56 14.29 35.41
CA GLY A 871 -11.27 13.72 34.09
C GLY A 871 -10.18 12.64 34.14
N LEU A 872 -9.05 12.92 34.81
CA LEU A 872 -7.96 11.95 35.00
C LEU A 872 -8.42 10.73 35.80
N LEU A 873 -9.14 10.91 36.92
CA LEU A 873 -9.65 9.81 37.73
C LEU A 873 -10.66 8.95 36.96
N LEU A 874 -11.53 9.57 36.16
CA LEU A 874 -12.46 8.87 35.28
C LEU A 874 -11.73 7.99 34.25
N THR A 875 -10.64 8.49 33.64
CA THR A 875 -9.80 7.63 32.79
C THR A 875 -9.05 6.55 33.59
N ALA A 876 -8.56 6.85 34.80
CA ALA A 876 -7.72 5.94 35.58
C ALA A 876 -8.50 4.76 36.18
N VAL A 877 -9.62 5.03 36.86
CA VAL A 877 -10.41 4.03 37.59
C VAL A 877 -10.97 2.97 36.64
N PHE A 878 -11.62 3.39 35.55
CA PHE A 878 -12.18 2.42 34.60
C PHE A 878 -11.11 1.73 33.72
N SER A 879 -9.87 2.24 33.69
CA SER A 879 -8.74 1.55 33.06
C SER A 879 -8.12 0.44 33.92
N ILE A 880 -8.58 0.26 35.17
CA ILE A 880 -8.19 -0.88 36.02
C ILE A 880 -8.49 -2.19 35.27
N PRO A 881 -7.59 -3.20 35.27
CA PRO A 881 -7.75 -4.38 34.43
C PRO A 881 -9.11 -5.07 34.54
N TRP A 882 -9.64 -5.18 35.76
CA TRP A 882 -10.96 -5.79 36.05
C TRP A 882 -12.12 -5.02 35.41
N CYS A 883 -12.18 -3.69 35.59
CA CYS A 883 -13.20 -2.85 34.95
C CYS A 883 -13.13 -2.95 33.42
N ARG A 884 -11.91 -2.98 32.87
CA ARG A 884 -11.67 -3.01 31.43
C ARG A 884 -12.03 -4.34 30.76
N THR A 885 -11.96 -5.48 31.47
CA THR A 885 -12.39 -6.79 30.93
C THR A 885 -13.88 -7.03 31.14
N HIS A 886 -14.44 -6.73 32.32
CA HIS A 886 -15.85 -7.02 32.60
C HIS A 886 -16.83 -5.96 32.05
N PHE A 887 -16.39 -4.70 31.94
CA PHE A 887 -17.24 -3.57 31.53
C PHE A 887 -16.57 -2.73 30.43
N TYR A 888 -16.06 -3.39 29.39
CA TYR A 888 -15.29 -2.74 28.30
C TYR A 888 -15.98 -1.50 27.71
N ASN A 889 -17.30 -1.55 27.50
CA ASN A 889 -18.05 -0.40 26.98
C ASN A 889 -18.08 0.78 27.96
N VAL A 890 -18.21 0.53 29.27
CA VAL A 890 -18.13 1.59 30.30
C VAL A 890 -16.71 2.15 30.34
N PHE A 891 -15.69 1.30 30.30
CA PHE A 891 -14.28 1.71 30.16
C PHE A 891 -14.06 2.63 28.96
N TRP A 892 -14.55 2.26 27.77
CA TRP A 892 -14.29 3.03 26.56
C TRP A 892 -14.92 4.43 26.61
N HIS A 893 -16.19 4.53 27.04
CA HIS A 893 -16.88 5.82 27.14
C HIS A 893 -16.30 6.70 28.26
N SER A 894 -16.08 6.15 29.46
CA SER A 894 -15.49 6.90 30.59
C SER A 894 -14.06 7.38 30.28
N HIS A 895 -13.23 6.56 29.62
CA HIS A 895 -11.88 6.95 29.23
C HIS A 895 -11.90 8.05 28.15
N TRP A 896 -12.83 8.01 27.19
CA TRP A 896 -12.96 9.05 26.16
C TRP A 896 -13.49 10.38 26.73
N ILE A 897 -14.55 10.32 27.55
CA ILE A 897 -15.12 11.50 28.22
C ILE A 897 -14.10 12.11 29.20
N GLY A 898 -13.47 11.29 30.04
CA GLY A 898 -12.47 11.73 31.01
C GLY A 898 -11.24 12.36 30.38
N TYR A 899 -10.81 11.86 29.22
CA TYR A 899 -9.71 12.45 28.44
C TYR A 899 -10.06 13.86 27.95
N TRP A 900 -11.25 14.08 27.37
CA TRP A 900 -11.68 15.40 26.93
C TRP A 900 -11.89 16.40 28.08
N ILE A 901 -12.51 15.95 29.17
CA ILE A 901 -12.63 16.74 30.40
C ILE A 901 -11.24 17.14 30.90
N TYR A 902 -10.30 16.19 30.98
CA TYR A 902 -8.93 16.46 31.40
C TYR A 902 -8.23 17.51 30.51
N LEU A 903 -8.24 17.34 29.18
CA LEU A 903 -7.57 18.29 28.28
C LEU A 903 -8.14 19.70 28.40
N ILE A 904 -9.46 19.84 28.28
CA ILE A 904 -10.14 21.15 28.26
C ILE A 904 -10.01 21.83 29.63
N ALA A 905 -10.29 21.10 30.72
CA ALA A 905 -10.18 21.67 32.06
C ALA A 905 -8.73 22.03 32.43
N THR A 906 -7.73 21.30 31.93
CA THR A 906 -6.30 21.67 32.12
C THR A 906 -5.94 22.97 31.39
N MET A 907 -6.45 23.20 30.18
CA MET A 907 -6.25 24.45 29.44
C MET A 907 -6.89 25.67 30.13
N VAL A 908 -8.00 25.47 30.85
CA VAL A 908 -8.68 26.52 31.65
C VAL A 908 -8.00 26.72 33.01
N HIS A 909 -7.63 25.63 33.69
CA HIS A 909 -6.93 25.65 34.97
C HIS A 909 -5.56 26.34 34.84
N TRP A 910 -4.80 26.04 33.78
CA TRP A 910 -3.49 26.62 33.57
C TRP A 910 -3.27 26.96 32.10
N PRO A 911 -3.52 28.21 31.65
CA PRO A 911 -3.39 28.58 30.24
C PRO A 911 -1.99 28.34 29.64
N ALA A 912 -0.92 28.40 30.45
CA ALA A 912 0.43 28.06 29.98
C ALA A 912 0.67 26.55 29.75
N SER A 913 -0.33 25.68 29.98
CA SER A 913 -0.33 24.27 29.55
C SER A 913 -0.75 24.08 28.09
N GLN A 914 -1.42 25.08 27.49
CA GLN A 914 -1.91 25.04 26.09
C GLN A 914 -0.85 24.56 25.07
N PRO A 915 0.43 25.00 25.13
CA PRO A 915 1.56 24.40 24.42
C PRO A 915 1.60 22.87 24.31
N PHE A 916 1.25 22.16 25.39
CA PHE A 916 1.27 20.71 25.46
C PHE A 916 -0.08 20.10 25.08
N ILE A 917 -1.19 20.77 25.39
CA ILE A 917 -2.54 20.24 25.21
C ILE A 917 -3.06 20.37 23.78
N ILE A 918 -2.87 21.50 23.08
CA ILE A 918 -3.41 21.63 21.70
C ILE A 918 -2.79 20.59 20.73
N PRO A 919 -1.48 20.28 20.76
CA PRO A 919 -0.94 19.18 19.94
C PRO A 919 -1.62 17.83 20.18
N CYS A 920 -2.11 17.56 21.39
CA CYS A 920 -2.90 16.35 21.70
C CYS A 920 -4.25 16.35 20.96
N ILE A 921 -4.93 17.50 20.94
CA ILE A 921 -6.21 17.71 20.24
C ILE A 921 -6.02 17.63 18.72
N VAL A 922 -5.02 18.32 18.16
CA VAL A 922 -4.67 18.31 16.73
C VAL A 922 -4.39 16.88 16.26
N CYS A 923 -3.50 16.17 16.94
CA CYS A 923 -3.11 14.83 16.52
C CYS A 923 -4.24 13.79 16.69
N TYR A 924 -5.14 13.99 17.67
CA TYR A 924 -6.36 13.17 17.78
C TYR A 924 -7.30 13.40 16.59
N GLY A 925 -7.52 14.66 16.18
CA GLY A 925 -8.29 14.99 14.99
C GLY A 925 -7.71 14.36 13.73
N VAL A 926 -6.38 14.43 13.56
CA VAL A 926 -5.66 13.81 12.44
C VAL A 926 -5.78 12.27 12.45
N ASP A 927 -5.63 11.60 13.61
CA ASP A 927 -5.84 10.14 13.71
C ASP A 927 -7.29 9.76 13.38
N CYS A 928 -8.29 10.57 13.79
CA CYS A 928 -9.69 10.37 13.38
C CYS A 928 -9.91 10.51 11.87
N ILE A 929 -9.34 11.52 11.22
CA ILE A 929 -9.40 11.68 9.76
C ILE A 929 -8.71 10.51 9.04
N MET A 930 -7.55 10.06 9.53
CA MET A 930 -6.84 8.91 8.96
C MET A 930 -7.61 7.59 9.14
N ARG A 931 -8.27 7.38 10.29
CA ARG A 931 -9.17 6.22 10.51
C ARG A 931 -10.34 6.26 9.51
N PHE A 932 -10.98 7.42 9.32
CA PHE A 932 -12.08 7.57 8.36
C PHE A 932 -11.63 7.29 6.91
N ALA A 933 -10.51 7.86 6.47
CA ALA A 933 -9.96 7.61 5.13
C ALA A 933 -9.56 6.13 4.88
N ARG A 934 -9.29 5.38 5.94
CA ARG A 934 -9.04 3.92 5.94
C ARG A 934 -10.29 3.05 5.99
N SER A 935 -11.47 3.60 6.30
CA SER A 935 -12.71 2.81 6.40
C SER A 935 -13.30 2.48 5.03
N ARG A 936 -13.75 1.23 4.84
CA ARG A 936 -14.46 0.78 3.64
C ARG A 936 -15.77 0.13 4.02
N SER A 937 -16.88 0.61 3.47
CA SER A 937 -18.15 -0.12 3.50
C SER A 937 -18.23 -1.06 2.29
N ARG A 938 -18.72 -2.28 2.53
CA ARG A 938 -18.89 -3.34 1.54
C ARG A 938 -20.07 -4.23 1.92
N LEU A 939 -20.63 -4.91 0.92
CA LEU A 939 -21.40 -6.11 1.17
C LEU A 939 -20.41 -7.24 1.50
N ALA A 940 -20.74 -8.08 2.48
CA ALA A 940 -19.93 -9.24 2.84
C ALA A 940 -20.81 -10.49 2.91
N GLU A 941 -20.23 -11.61 2.51
CA GLU A 941 -20.80 -12.95 2.66
C GLU A 941 -20.59 -13.41 4.11
N ILE A 942 -21.59 -14.05 4.69
CA ILE A 942 -21.61 -14.41 6.12
C ILE A 942 -22.09 -15.85 6.32
N THR A 943 -21.18 -16.75 6.65
CA THR A 943 -21.46 -18.17 6.89
C THR A 943 -21.57 -18.47 8.39
N PRO A 944 -22.72 -18.96 8.89
CA PRO A 944 -22.85 -19.41 10.28
C PRO A 944 -22.26 -20.82 10.47
N HIS A 945 -21.56 -21.03 11.58
CA HIS A 945 -21.09 -22.35 12.04
C HIS A 945 -21.60 -22.65 13.46
N PRO A 946 -22.89 -22.98 13.65
CA PRO A 946 -23.53 -22.97 14.97
C PRO A 946 -22.92 -23.99 15.95
N ALA A 947 -22.65 -25.22 15.50
CA ALA A 947 -22.13 -26.30 16.34
C ALA A 947 -20.76 -25.99 16.98
N ALA A 948 -19.93 -25.22 16.28
CA ALA A 948 -18.63 -24.78 16.76
C ALA A 948 -18.67 -23.41 17.47
N GLY A 949 -19.75 -22.65 17.28
CA GLY A 949 -19.91 -21.28 17.75
C GLY A 949 -19.06 -20.26 16.99
N TYR A 950 -18.99 -20.35 15.65
CA TYR A 950 -18.24 -19.42 14.81
C TYR A 950 -19.10 -18.78 13.71
N THR A 951 -18.61 -17.66 13.17
CA THR A 951 -19.13 -17.03 11.95
C THR A 951 -17.95 -16.64 11.07
N THR A 952 -17.96 -17.08 9.82
CA THR A 952 -17.00 -16.67 8.79
C THR A 952 -17.59 -15.51 8.01
N ILE A 953 -16.81 -14.45 7.79
CA ILE A 953 -17.21 -13.27 7.04
C ILE A 953 -16.18 -13.04 5.93
N THR A 954 -16.63 -13.06 4.69
CA THR A 954 -15.79 -12.99 3.48
C THR A 954 -16.15 -11.73 2.68
N ILE A 955 -15.13 -11.05 2.15
CA ILE A 955 -15.30 -9.82 1.35
C ILE A 955 -14.53 -9.99 0.03
N PRO A 956 -15.16 -10.60 -1.01
CA PRO A 956 -14.50 -10.91 -2.29
C PRO A 956 -13.98 -9.68 -3.05
N ASP A 957 -14.62 -8.53 -2.83
CA ASP A 957 -14.25 -7.21 -3.34
C ASP A 957 -12.88 -6.71 -2.85
N LEU A 958 -12.43 -7.16 -1.68
CA LEU A 958 -11.29 -6.58 -0.98
C LEU A 958 -10.09 -7.52 -1.08
N ARG A 959 -9.41 -7.51 -2.24
CA ARG A 959 -8.33 -8.47 -2.58
C ARG A 959 -6.91 -8.04 -2.19
N GLY A 960 -6.74 -6.82 -1.66
CA GLY A 960 -5.45 -6.34 -1.15
C GLY A 960 -5.53 -5.08 -0.28
N GLY A 961 -4.37 -4.59 0.16
CA GLY A 961 -4.25 -3.43 1.05
C GLY A 961 -4.03 -3.75 2.53
N TRP A 962 -3.58 -4.97 2.85
CA TRP A 962 -3.10 -5.42 4.17
C TRP A 962 -1.80 -6.23 4.05
N GLU A 963 -1.11 -6.46 5.16
CA GLU A 963 -0.04 -7.47 5.30
C GLU A 963 -0.54 -8.63 6.20
N ALA A 964 0.05 -9.82 6.08
CA ALA A 964 -0.35 -10.98 6.89
C ALA A 964 -0.15 -10.76 8.39
N GLY A 965 -1.04 -11.34 9.21
CA GLY A 965 -1.06 -11.15 10.67
C GLY A 965 -1.55 -9.78 11.13
N GLN A 966 -2.05 -8.93 10.23
CA GLN A 966 -2.75 -7.68 10.58
C GLN A 966 -4.20 -7.94 11.03
N HIS A 967 -4.81 -6.91 11.61
CA HIS A 967 -6.20 -6.91 12.06
C HIS A 967 -6.96 -5.68 11.57
N VAL A 968 -8.28 -5.80 11.46
CA VAL A 968 -9.21 -4.74 11.05
C VAL A 968 -10.29 -4.54 12.11
N TYR A 969 -10.79 -3.33 12.27
CA TYR A 969 -11.98 -3.07 13.09
C TYR A 969 -13.24 -3.24 12.22
N LEU A 970 -14.00 -4.30 12.49
CA LEU A 970 -15.24 -4.62 11.82
C LEU A 970 -16.44 -3.95 12.52
N ARG A 971 -17.39 -3.49 11.71
CA ARG A 971 -18.76 -3.13 12.09
C ARG A 971 -19.73 -3.79 11.12
N ILE A 972 -20.85 -4.28 11.62
CA ILE A 972 -21.95 -4.82 10.81
C ILE A 972 -23.15 -3.88 11.01
N GLN A 973 -23.68 -3.33 9.91
CA GLN A 973 -24.64 -2.23 9.95
C GLN A 973 -26.05 -2.72 10.34
N GLU A 974 -26.43 -3.90 9.86
CA GLU A 974 -27.72 -4.57 10.09
C GLU A 974 -27.88 -5.20 11.50
N LEU A 975 -26.88 -5.06 12.37
CA LEU A 975 -26.87 -5.70 13.69
C LEU A 975 -27.80 -4.96 14.67
N GLY A 976 -29.12 -5.14 14.55
CA GLY A 976 -30.18 -4.44 15.30
C GLY A 976 -29.86 -4.19 16.79
N GLY A 977 -29.96 -2.92 17.22
CA GLY A 977 -29.43 -2.43 18.49
C GLY A 977 -30.48 -2.15 19.57
N ARG A 978 -30.11 -2.34 20.84
CA ARG A 978 -30.98 -2.11 22.02
C ARG A 978 -31.29 -0.65 22.35
N VAL A 979 -30.68 0.33 21.67
CA VAL A 979 -30.84 1.77 21.97
C VAL A 979 -30.95 2.58 20.67
N TYR A 980 -32.16 3.02 20.34
CA TYR A 980 -32.52 4.07 19.37
C TYR A 980 -31.66 4.18 18.09
N GLY A 981 -31.35 3.05 17.43
CA GLY A 981 -30.70 2.97 16.11
C GLY A 981 -29.21 3.37 16.05
N LEU A 982 -28.80 4.48 16.67
CA LEU A 982 -27.47 5.08 16.50
C LEU A 982 -26.30 4.22 16.99
N GLY A 983 -26.51 3.34 17.98
CA GLY A 983 -25.43 2.52 18.55
C GLY A 983 -24.70 1.65 17.50
N ASN A 984 -25.45 1.14 16.53
CA ASN A 984 -24.96 0.31 15.43
C ASN A 984 -23.92 1.03 14.55
N LEU A 985 -24.05 2.36 14.40
CA LEU A 985 -23.16 3.20 13.62
C LEU A 985 -21.89 3.61 14.38
N ILE A 986 -21.72 3.16 15.62
CA ILE A 986 -20.58 3.51 16.49
C ILE A 986 -19.80 2.27 16.92
N GLU A 987 -20.48 1.19 17.34
CA GLU A 987 -19.84 -0.07 17.76
C GLU A 987 -18.91 -0.63 16.67
N LYS A 988 -17.74 -1.16 17.07
CA LYS A 988 -16.76 -1.82 16.19
C LYS A 988 -15.75 -2.66 16.97
N HIS A 989 -15.45 -3.85 16.47
CA HIS A 989 -14.62 -4.86 17.14
C HIS A 989 -13.43 -5.26 16.25
N PRO A 990 -12.19 -5.32 16.77
CA PRO A 990 -11.05 -5.72 15.96
C PRO A 990 -10.95 -7.23 15.81
N ILE A 991 -10.89 -7.69 14.57
CA ILE A 991 -10.80 -9.09 14.15
C ILE A 991 -9.48 -9.27 13.37
N SER A 992 -8.74 -10.34 13.65
CA SER A 992 -7.55 -10.72 12.87
C SER A 992 -7.96 -11.09 11.44
N ILE A 993 -7.18 -10.69 10.45
CA ILE A 993 -7.40 -11.11 9.07
C ILE A 993 -6.96 -12.58 8.94
N ALA A 994 -7.83 -13.41 8.36
CA ALA A 994 -7.61 -14.86 8.24
C ALA A 994 -6.86 -15.24 6.95
N SER A 995 -6.99 -14.45 5.88
CA SER A 995 -6.34 -14.68 4.57
C SER A 995 -5.11 -13.80 4.32
N ALA A 996 -4.15 -14.29 3.53
CA ALA A 996 -3.08 -13.46 2.97
C ALA A 996 -3.52 -12.80 1.65
N ILE A 997 -2.83 -11.72 1.26
CA ILE A 997 -3.09 -10.93 0.04
C ILE A 997 -3.30 -11.86 -1.17
N GLY A 998 -4.29 -11.54 -2.02
CA GLY A 998 -4.50 -12.23 -3.29
C GLY A 998 -4.82 -13.72 -3.16
N GLY A 999 -5.46 -14.15 -2.07
CA GLY A 999 -6.30 -15.36 -2.11
C GLY A 999 -7.50 -15.17 -3.06
N SER A 1000 -8.12 -16.28 -3.45
CA SER A 1000 -9.30 -16.31 -4.33
C SER A 1000 -10.47 -15.48 -3.82
N ASP A 1001 -10.70 -15.53 -2.50
CA ASP A 1001 -11.93 -15.08 -1.82
C ASP A 1001 -11.79 -13.71 -1.13
N GLY A 1002 -10.67 -13.01 -1.33
CA GLY A 1002 -10.44 -11.67 -0.79
C GLY A 1002 -10.16 -11.66 0.72
N LEU A 1003 -10.81 -10.76 1.46
CA LEU A 1003 -10.59 -10.59 2.90
C LEU A 1003 -11.50 -11.52 3.71
N ARG A 1004 -10.92 -12.60 4.27
CA ARG A 1004 -11.60 -13.55 5.16
C ARG A 1004 -11.41 -13.13 6.63
N LEU A 1005 -12.48 -13.13 7.42
CA LEU A 1005 -12.51 -12.82 8.85
C LEU A 1005 -13.28 -13.92 9.59
N ILE A 1006 -12.67 -14.56 10.60
CA ILE A 1006 -13.32 -15.66 11.34
C ILE A 1006 -13.56 -15.23 12.79
N ILE A 1007 -14.83 -15.21 13.21
CA ILE A 1007 -15.28 -14.66 14.48
C ILE A 1007 -15.82 -15.80 15.35
N ARG A 1008 -15.37 -15.87 16.61
CA ARG A 1008 -15.92 -16.81 17.60
C ARG A 1008 -16.99 -16.13 18.45
N SER A 1009 -18.15 -16.79 18.59
CA SER A 1009 -19.20 -16.44 19.55
C SER A 1009 -18.70 -16.70 20.98
N ASN A 1010 -18.40 -15.62 21.70
CA ASN A 1010 -17.87 -15.62 23.08
C ASN A 1010 -18.50 -14.52 23.96
N GLY A 1011 -19.48 -13.75 23.47
CA GLY A 1011 -20.11 -12.64 24.18
C GLY A 1011 -21.04 -11.80 23.29
N ASP A 1012 -21.90 -10.98 23.91
CA ASP A 1012 -23.10 -10.32 23.36
C ASP A 1012 -23.05 -9.92 21.88
N TRP A 1013 -22.02 -9.16 21.47
CA TRP A 1013 -21.87 -8.73 20.07
C TRP A 1013 -21.64 -9.92 19.14
N SER A 1014 -20.65 -10.76 19.44
CA SER A 1014 -20.33 -11.95 18.63
C SER A 1014 -21.48 -12.97 18.57
N SER A 1015 -22.26 -13.09 19.65
CA SER A 1015 -23.46 -13.93 19.67
C SER A 1015 -24.57 -13.36 18.78
N ARG A 1016 -24.73 -12.03 18.74
CA ARG A 1016 -25.64 -11.35 17.78
C ARG A 1016 -25.17 -11.50 16.34
N VAL A 1017 -23.86 -11.53 16.08
CA VAL A 1017 -23.31 -11.79 14.73
C VAL A 1017 -23.66 -13.20 14.26
N LEU A 1018 -23.49 -14.21 15.12
CA LEU A 1018 -23.90 -15.59 14.82
C LEU A 1018 -25.41 -15.69 14.60
N ALA A 1019 -26.23 -15.06 15.45
CA ALA A 1019 -27.68 -15.06 15.30
C ALA A 1019 -28.15 -14.35 14.01
N LEU A 1020 -27.48 -13.26 13.59
CA LEU A 1020 -27.75 -12.60 12.30
C LEU A 1020 -27.37 -13.50 11.12
N ALA A 1021 -26.23 -14.18 11.19
CA ALA A 1021 -25.78 -15.13 10.17
C ALA A 1021 -26.76 -16.30 10.02
N GLN A 1022 -27.19 -16.91 11.13
CA GLN A 1022 -28.21 -17.95 11.15
C GLN A 1022 -29.55 -17.45 10.60
N ARG A 1023 -30.00 -16.26 11.00
CA ARG A 1023 -31.23 -15.66 10.47
C ARG A 1023 -31.16 -15.47 8.95
N LYS A 1024 -30.07 -14.90 8.44
CA LYS A 1024 -29.87 -14.65 7.00
C LYS A 1024 -29.78 -15.94 6.18
N GLN A 1025 -29.12 -16.97 6.73
CA GLN A 1025 -29.10 -18.31 6.14
C GLN A 1025 -30.52 -18.89 6.04
N ASN A 1026 -31.29 -18.84 7.14
CA ASN A 1026 -32.67 -19.32 7.18
C ASN A 1026 -33.60 -18.51 6.26
N GLU A 1027 -33.46 -17.19 6.19
CA GLU A 1027 -34.25 -16.32 5.29
C GLU A 1027 -34.05 -16.70 3.81
N ILE A 1028 -32.86 -17.19 3.43
CA ILE A 1028 -32.60 -17.70 2.08
C ILE A 1028 -33.15 -19.13 1.93
N THR A 1029 -32.86 -20.03 2.87
CA THR A 1029 -33.30 -21.43 2.84
C THR A 1029 -34.83 -21.61 2.85
N TYR A 1030 -35.58 -20.70 3.51
CA TYR A 1030 -37.04 -20.75 3.59
C TYR A 1030 -37.77 -19.70 2.74
N GLY A 1031 -37.06 -18.73 2.14
CA GLY A 1031 -37.65 -17.61 1.39
C GLY A 1031 -37.45 -17.67 -0.13
N SER A 1032 -36.96 -18.79 -0.67
CA SER A 1032 -36.51 -18.91 -2.07
C SER A 1032 -37.30 -19.95 -2.87
N GLU A 1033 -38.51 -19.60 -3.33
CA GLU A 1033 -39.30 -20.43 -4.26
C GLU A 1033 -38.70 -20.51 -5.69
N LYS A 1034 -37.62 -19.76 -5.96
CA LYS A 1034 -36.81 -19.86 -7.18
C LYS A 1034 -35.36 -20.03 -6.77
N GLY A 1035 -34.89 -21.28 -6.80
CA GLY A 1035 -33.57 -21.71 -6.34
C GLY A 1035 -32.42 -21.02 -7.07
N ASN A 1036 -31.97 -19.89 -6.51
CA ASN A 1036 -30.70 -19.25 -6.81
C ASN A 1036 -29.72 -19.58 -5.68
N ASP A 1037 -28.45 -19.85 -6.03
CA ASP A 1037 -27.33 -20.03 -5.10
C ASP A 1037 -26.92 -18.68 -4.44
N SER A 1038 -27.87 -18.06 -3.74
CA SER A 1038 -27.68 -16.79 -3.06
C SER A 1038 -26.97 -17.01 -1.73
N VAL A 1039 -25.76 -16.46 -1.60
CA VAL A 1039 -24.96 -16.52 -0.37
C VAL A 1039 -25.54 -15.52 0.65
N PRO A 1040 -25.63 -15.84 1.96
CA PRO A 1040 -26.13 -14.90 2.96
C PRO A 1040 -25.23 -13.67 3.05
N THR A 1041 -25.80 -12.48 2.89
CA THR A 1041 -25.04 -11.22 2.88
C THR A 1041 -25.53 -10.20 3.92
N ALA A 1042 -24.59 -9.38 4.39
CA ALA A 1042 -24.89 -8.16 5.14
C ALA A 1042 -23.90 -7.02 4.85
N ALA A 1043 -24.34 -5.78 5.06
CA ALA A 1043 -23.55 -4.57 4.91
C ALA A 1043 -22.58 -4.40 6.10
N VAL A 1044 -21.28 -4.35 5.81
CA VAL A 1044 -20.21 -4.20 6.78
C VAL A 1044 -19.35 -2.97 6.52
N THR A 1045 -18.72 -2.44 7.56
CA THR A 1045 -17.67 -1.41 7.46
C THR A 1045 -16.39 -1.92 8.11
N VAL A 1046 -15.30 -1.92 7.34
CA VAL A 1046 -13.97 -2.38 7.74
C VAL A 1046 -13.05 -1.17 7.88
N GLU A 1047 -12.58 -0.90 9.10
CA GLU A 1047 -11.61 0.17 9.41
C GLU A 1047 -10.22 -0.45 9.62
N GLY A 1048 -9.26 -0.19 8.72
CA GLY A 1048 -7.91 -0.78 8.83
C GLY A 1048 -7.01 -0.61 7.59
N PRO A 1049 -5.98 -1.46 7.44
CA PRO A 1049 -5.49 -2.45 8.42
C PRO A 1049 -4.71 -1.80 9.58
N TYR A 1050 -4.48 -2.57 10.65
CA TYR A 1050 -3.62 -2.23 11.78
C TYR A 1050 -2.80 -3.45 12.27
N GLY A 1051 -1.84 -3.24 13.17
CA GLY A 1051 -1.03 -4.31 13.76
C GLY A 1051 -0.08 -4.98 12.74
N GLY A 1052 0.25 -6.25 12.97
CA GLY A 1052 1.08 -7.07 12.10
C GLY A 1052 2.50 -7.36 12.62
N PRO A 1053 3.25 -8.25 11.93
CA PRO A 1053 4.59 -8.67 12.35
C PRO A 1053 5.70 -7.63 12.14
N PHE A 1054 5.54 -6.69 11.20
CA PHE A 1054 6.53 -5.66 10.85
C PHE A 1054 7.96 -6.22 10.65
N TYR A 1055 8.84 -6.09 11.65
CA TYR A 1055 10.22 -6.58 11.59
C TYR A 1055 10.37 -8.08 11.87
N THR A 1056 9.44 -8.70 12.60
CA THR A 1056 9.42 -10.17 12.82
C THR A 1056 8.73 -10.88 11.66
N SER A 1057 9.11 -10.51 10.43
CA SER A 1057 8.67 -11.16 9.19
C SER A 1057 9.17 -12.60 9.18
N PHE A 1058 8.24 -13.55 9.19
CA PHE A 1058 8.52 -14.96 9.49
C PHE A 1058 9.50 -15.59 8.48
N GLY A 1059 9.36 -15.26 7.19
CA GLY A 1059 10.27 -15.68 6.11
C GLY A 1059 11.71 -15.14 6.19
N LYS A 1060 12.15 -14.51 7.28
CA LYS A 1060 13.56 -14.11 7.48
C LYS A 1060 14.34 -15.05 8.39
N SER A 1061 13.64 -15.88 9.16
CA SER A 1061 14.19 -16.95 10.01
C SER A 1061 14.40 -18.23 9.21
N GLY A 1062 15.24 -19.13 9.71
CA GLY A 1062 15.41 -20.47 9.13
C GLY A 1062 14.32 -21.45 9.56
N HIS A 1063 13.89 -21.34 10.83
CA HIS A 1063 12.83 -22.14 11.43
C HIS A 1063 11.69 -21.26 11.93
N VAL A 1064 10.44 -21.60 11.58
CA VAL A 1064 9.22 -20.90 11.99
C VAL A 1064 8.35 -21.84 12.81
N VAL A 1065 7.85 -21.37 13.95
CA VAL A 1065 6.84 -22.06 14.76
C VAL A 1065 5.65 -21.15 14.96
N PHE A 1066 4.46 -21.60 14.58
CA PHE A 1066 3.20 -20.95 14.88
C PHE A 1066 2.45 -21.73 15.95
N LEU A 1067 2.08 -21.07 17.05
CA LEU A 1067 1.25 -21.64 18.12
C LEU A 1067 -0.11 -20.91 18.18
N ALA A 1068 -1.15 -21.57 17.68
CA ALA A 1068 -2.53 -21.11 17.73
C ALA A 1068 -3.30 -21.77 18.89
N ALA A 1069 -4.27 -21.06 19.46
CA ALA A 1069 -5.25 -21.67 20.37
C ALA A 1069 -6.66 -21.08 20.14
N GLY A 1070 -7.66 -21.95 19.97
CA GLY A 1070 -9.00 -21.58 19.57
C GLY A 1070 -9.00 -20.79 18.24
N SER A 1071 -9.77 -19.69 18.19
CA SER A 1071 -9.81 -18.77 17.05
C SER A 1071 -8.47 -18.12 16.67
N GLY A 1072 -7.42 -18.29 17.48
CA GLY A 1072 -6.07 -17.83 17.16
C GLY A 1072 -5.46 -18.44 15.90
N LEU A 1073 -6.06 -19.49 15.32
CA LEU A 1073 -5.63 -20.02 14.02
C LEU A 1073 -5.80 -19.01 12.88
N ALA A 1074 -6.80 -18.12 12.92
CA ALA A 1074 -7.00 -17.12 11.86
C ALA A 1074 -5.74 -16.25 11.62
N PHE A 1075 -5.09 -15.78 12.69
CA PHE A 1075 -3.81 -15.06 12.59
C PHE A 1075 -2.70 -15.95 11.98
N VAL A 1076 -2.65 -17.23 12.37
CA VAL A 1076 -1.62 -18.17 11.92
C VAL A 1076 -1.81 -18.56 10.45
N LEU A 1077 -3.05 -18.77 10.00
CA LEU A 1077 -3.41 -19.10 8.63
C LEU A 1077 -2.90 -18.03 7.66
N ALA A 1078 -3.24 -16.77 7.88
CA ALA A 1078 -2.73 -15.66 7.08
C ALA A 1078 -1.19 -15.59 7.06
N CYS A 1079 -0.52 -15.84 8.20
CA CYS A 1079 0.94 -15.82 8.29
C CYS A 1079 1.60 -17.03 7.61
N ALA A 1080 0.95 -18.20 7.60
CA ALA A 1080 1.44 -19.41 6.96
C ALA A 1080 1.20 -19.39 5.44
N GLU A 1081 0.03 -18.91 4.99
CA GLU A 1081 -0.22 -18.61 3.57
C GLU A 1081 0.83 -17.64 3.01
N ASP A 1082 1.11 -16.54 3.72
CA ASP A 1082 2.14 -15.56 3.34
C ASP A 1082 3.54 -16.19 3.31
N LEU A 1083 3.85 -17.10 4.23
CA LEU A 1083 5.12 -17.83 4.23
C LEU A 1083 5.25 -18.80 3.03
N VAL A 1084 4.16 -19.50 2.67
CA VAL A 1084 4.09 -20.37 1.48
C VAL A 1084 4.19 -19.54 0.20
N LYS A 1085 3.45 -18.42 0.10
CA LYS A 1085 3.52 -17.44 -1.01
C LYS A 1085 4.94 -16.85 -1.15
N GLN A 1086 5.61 -16.51 -0.03
CA GLN A 1086 7.01 -16.05 -0.03
C GLN A 1086 8.01 -17.15 -0.40
N SER A 1087 7.76 -18.42 -0.02
CA SER A 1087 8.58 -19.57 -0.41
C SER A 1087 8.47 -19.83 -1.92
N ARG A 1088 7.25 -19.86 -2.48
CA ARG A 1088 6.98 -19.99 -3.92
C ARG A 1088 7.73 -18.95 -4.76
N GLY A 1089 7.85 -17.72 -4.25
CA GLY A 1089 8.58 -16.64 -4.91
C GLY A 1089 10.09 -16.58 -4.65
N GLY A 1090 10.68 -17.49 -3.87
CA GLY A 1090 12.10 -17.44 -3.50
C GLY A 1090 12.51 -16.28 -2.57
N HIS A 1091 11.53 -15.69 -1.88
CA HIS A 1091 11.73 -14.55 -0.96
C HIS A 1091 11.83 -14.95 0.52
N SER A 1092 11.52 -16.21 0.85
CA SER A 1092 11.66 -16.79 2.20
C SER A 1092 13.05 -17.39 2.45
N ARG A 1093 13.46 -17.41 3.72
CA ARG A 1093 14.57 -18.20 4.29
C ARG A 1093 14.10 -19.39 5.11
N ALA A 1094 12.80 -19.48 5.42
CA ALA A 1094 12.27 -20.56 6.22
C ALA A 1094 12.34 -21.85 5.40
N THR A 1095 13.14 -22.80 5.87
CA THR A 1095 13.16 -24.17 5.32
C THR A 1095 12.10 -25.05 5.97
N THR A 1096 11.62 -24.64 7.14
CA THR A 1096 10.75 -25.40 8.03
C THR A 1096 9.73 -24.50 8.72
N CYS A 1097 8.48 -24.95 8.79
CA CYS A 1097 7.37 -24.30 9.47
C CYS A 1097 6.56 -25.33 10.27
N GLN A 1098 6.40 -25.12 11.58
CA GLN A 1098 5.52 -25.93 12.41
C GLN A 1098 4.27 -25.13 12.78
N VAL A 1099 3.09 -25.56 12.32
CA VAL A 1099 1.80 -25.01 12.74
C VAL A 1099 1.23 -25.90 13.83
N ILE A 1100 1.07 -25.36 15.03
CA ILE A 1100 0.61 -26.09 16.21
C ILE A 1100 -0.67 -25.43 16.71
N TRP A 1101 -1.79 -26.14 16.71
CA TRP A 1101 -3.11 -25.61 17.04
C TRP A 1101 -3.73 -26.33 18.22
N ILE A 1102 -4.21 -25.58 19.22
CA ILE A 1102 -4.85 -26.13 20.42
C ILE A 1102 -6.35 -25.80 20.40
N VAL A 1103 -7.19 -26.82 20.26
CA VAL A 1103 -8.66 -26.70 20.19
C VAL A 1103 -9.36 -27.42 21.34
N ARG A 1104 -10.65 -27.17 21.52
CA ARG A 1104 -11.48 -27.87 22.51
C ARG A 1104 -12.18 -29.09 21.91
N ASP A 1105 -12.65 -28.99 20.69
CA ASP A 1105 -13.63 -29.89 20.07
C ASP A 1105 -13.37 -30.05 18.57
N VAL A 1106 -13.84 -31.16 17.99
CA VAL A 1106 -13.74 -31.46 16.55
C VAL A 1106 -14.56 -30.47 15.72
N ALA A 1107 -15.67 -29.95 16.26
CA ALA A 1107 -16.45 -28.90 15.61
C ALA A 1107 -15.62 -27.63 15.32
N THR A 1108 -14.75 -27.20 16.24
CA THR A 1108 -13.80 -26.11 15.95
C THR A 1108 -12.80 -26.48 14.84
N TYR A 1109 -12.38 -27.75 14.73
CA TYR A 1109 -11.48 -28.20 13.67
C TYR A 1109 -12.12 -28.12 12.29
N GLN A 1110 -13.37 -28.59 12.15
CA GLN A 1110 -14.12 -28.59 10.88
C GLN A 1110 -14.24 -27.19 10.27
N VAL A 1111 -14.41 -26.14 11.07
CA VAL A 1111 -14.50 -24.72 10.62
C VAL A 1111 -13.23 -24.19 9.93
N PHE A 1112 -12.09 -24.87 10.05
CA PHE A 1112 -10.82 -24.49 9.43
C PHE A 1112 -10.21 -25.62 8.57
N HIS A 1113 -10.97 -26.69 8.30
CA HIS A 1113 -10.44 -27.90 7.66
C HIS A 1113 -9.99 -27.63 6.21
N GLU A 1114 -10.83 -26.97 5.43
CA GLU A 1114 -10.57 -26.65 4.01
C GLU A 1114 -9.35 -25.74 3.86
N GLU A 1115 -9.20 -24.72 4.71
CA GLU A 1115 -8.05 -23.81 4.64
C GLU A 1115 -6.75 -24.49 5.10
N LEU A 1116 -6.80 -25.38 6.10
CA LEU A 1116 -5.64 -26.19 6.50
C LEU A 1116 -5.20 -27.17 5.40
N MET A 1117 -6.15 -27.81 4.72
CA MET A 1117 -5.85 -28.68 3.57
C MET A 1117 -5.30 -27.87 2.39
N THR A 1118 -5.92 -26.75 2.05
CA THR A 1118 -5.45 -25.84 0.99
C THR A 1118 -4.03 -25.34 1.27
N LEU A 1119 -3.74 -25.00 2.53
CA LEU A 1119 -2.41 -24.59 2.98
C LEU A 1119 -1.37 -25.73 2.87
N LEU A 1120 -1.71 -26.95 3.29
CA LEU A 1120 -0.83 -28.13 3.18
C LEU A 1120 -0.52 -28.49 1.72
N VAL A 1121 -1.55 -28.54 0.86
CA VAL A 1121 -1.38 -28.76 -0.58
C VAL A 1121 -0.51 -27.66 -1.20
N ALA A 1122 -0.77 -26.38 -0.91
CA ALA A 1122 0.05 -25.28 -1.38
C ALA A 1122 1.51 -25.33 -0.87
N ALA A 1123 1.74 -25.83 0.35
CA ALA A 1123 3.08 -26.01 0.91
C ALA A 1123 3.86 -27.17 0.26
N SER A 1124 3.20 -28.27 -0.09
CA SER A 1124 3.82 -29.40 -0.81
C SER A 1124 4.44 -29.04 -2.17
N LEU A 1125 4.00 -27.91 -2.75
CA LEU A 1125 4.44 -27.39 -4.05
C LEU A 1125 5.62 -26.41 -3.95
N VAL A 1126 6.20 -26.21 -2.75
CA VAL A 1126 7.29 -25.25 -2.49
C VAL A 1126 8.39 -25.85 -1.60
N PRO A 1127 9.61 -25.30 -1.59
CA PRO A 1127 10.70 -25.77 -0.71
C PRO A 1127 10.54 -25.29 0.74
N LEU A 1128 9.39 -25.58 1.36
CA LEU A 1128 9.07 -25.31 2.76
C LEU A 1128 8.46 -26.57 3.40
N ASP A 1129 9.19 -27.18 4.33
CA ASP A 1129 8.70 -28.31 5.12
C ASP A 1129 7.68 -27.79 6.16
N LEU A 1130 6.38 -27.94 5.86
CA LEU A 1130 5.26 -27.50 6.69
C LEU A 1130 4.61 -28.69 7.40
N THR A 1131 4.69 -28.72 8.73
CA THR A 1131 4.02 -29.75 9.55
C THR A 1131 2.89 -29.14 10.39
N VAL A 1132 1.69 -29.73 10.36
CA VAL A 1132 0.52 -29.28 11.14
C VAL A 1132 0.22 -30.25 12.29
N LYS A 1133 0.23 -29.77 13.55
CA LYS A 1133 -0.15 -30.57 14.74
C LYS A 1133 -1.35 -29.98 15.46
N VAL A 1134 -2.45 -30.72 15.52
CA VAL A 1134 -3.71 -30.30 16.14
C VAL A 1134 -3.94 -31.05 17.46
N PHE A 1135 -4.00 -30.30 18.56
CA PHE A 1135 -4.23 -30.84 19.90
C PHE A 1135 -5.67 -30.59 20.36
N ILE A 1136 -6.46 -31.65 20.50
CA ILE A 1136 -7.85 -31.60 20.97
C ILE A 1136 -7.87 -31.84 22.49
N THR A 1137 -8.41 -30.88 23.25
CA THR A 1137 -8.23 -30.81 24.71
C THR A 1137 -9.44 -31.19 25.58
N ARG A 1138 -10.60 -31.48 24.97
CA ARG A 1138 -11.77 -32.10 25.65
C ARG A 1138 -11.82 -33.58 25.28
N HIS A 1139 -12.23 -34.44 26.21
CA HIS A 1139 -12.31 -35.89 25.97
C HIS A 1139 -13.22 -36.22 24.78
N ALA A 1140 -12.73 -37.08 23.87
CA ALA A 1140 -13.49 -37.58 22.73
C ALA A 1140 -14.68 -38.47 23.15
N ASN A 1141 -14.63 -39.05 24.36
CA ASN A 1141 -15.67 -39.87 24.98
C ASN A 1141 -17.08 -39.23 25.03
N SER A 1142 -17.22 -37.92 24.80
CA SER A 1142 -18.52 -37.24 24.73
C SER A 1142 -19.20 -37.30 23.35
N ALA A 1143 -18.55 -37.84 22.32
CA ALA A 1143 -19.04 -37.80 20.93
C ALA A 1143 -18.80 -39.09 20.11
N GLY A 1144 -18.37 -40.19 20.73
CA GLY A 1144 -18.15 -41.48 20.06
C GLY A 1144 -16.91 -41.60 19.16
N VAL A 1145 -16.33 -40.48 18.73
CA VAL A 1145 -15.14 -40.44 17.84
C VAL A 1145 -13.92 -41.06 18.50
N THR A 1146 -13.29 -42.04 17.84
CA THR A 1146 -12.07 -42.72 18.26
C THR A 1146 -10.80 -41.96 17.82
N SER A 1147 -9.62 -42.42 18.26
CA SER A 1147 -8.34 -41.92 17.74
C SER A 1147 -8.08 -42.33 16.29
N GLU A 1148 -8.69 -43.41 15.82
CA GLU A 1148 -8.52 -43.93 14.45
C GLU A 1148 -9.32 -43.08 13.46
N ASP A 1149 -10.55 -42.68 13.81
CA ASP A 1149 -11.37 -41.74 13.02
C ASP A 1149 -10.65 -40.39 12.81
N LEU A 1150 -10.00 -39.87 13.85
CA LEU A 1150 -9.22 -38.62 13.78
C LEU A 1150 -7.98 -38.74 12.89
N THR A 1151 -7.49 -39.95 12.62
CA THR A 1151 -6.26 -40.19 11.86
C THR A 1151 -6.45 -39.94 10.36
N TYR A 1152 -7.66 -40.10 9.83
CA TYR A 1152 -7.98 -39.82 8.42
C TYR A 1152 -8.20 -38.32 8.12
N LEU A 1153 -8.35 -37.48 9.15
CA LEU A 1153 -8.67 -36.06 8.99
C LEU A 1153 -7.49 -35.17 8.55
N LEU A 1154 -6.25 -35.69 8.53
CA LEU A 1154 -5.05 -35.02 8.01
C LEU A 1154 -4.15 -36.00 7.26
N PRO A 1155 -3.40 -35.57 6.22
CA PRO A 1155 -2.48 -36.43 5.50
C PRO A 1155 -1.34 -36.89 6.42
N HIS A 1156 -1.24 -38.21 6.61
CA HIS A 1156 -0.46 -38.90 7.66
C HIS A 1156 1.06 -38.64 7.68
N ARG A 1157 1.59 -37.93 6.69
CA ARG A 1157 3.00 -37.52 6.59
C ARG A 1157 3.26 -36.13 7.17
N ASP A 1158 2.32 -35.21 6.95
CA ASP A 1158 2.52 -33.76 7.11
C ASP A 1158 1.56 -33.15 8.16
N GLY A 1159 0.57 -33.93 8.63
CA GLY A 1159 -0.37 -33.56 9.67
C GLY A 1159 -0.60 -34.62 10.75
N GLU A 1160 -0.77 -34.21 12.00
CA GLU A 1160 -1.01 -35.07 13.17
C GLU A 1160 -2.14 -34.49 14.04
N ILE A 1161 -3.15 -35.31 14.41
CA ILE A 1161 -4.18 -34.94 15.39
C ILE A 1161 -3.99 -35.74 16.67
N VAL A 1162 -3.90 -35.05 17.82
CA VAL A 1162 -3.62 -35.65 19.12
C VAL A 1162 -4.71 -35.26 20.13
N ALA A 1163 -5.46 -36.25 20.64
CA ALA A 1163 -6.48 -36.07 21.68
C ALA A 1163 -5.88 -35.90 23.09
N LYS A 1164 -4.94 -34.95 23.25
CA LYS A 1164 -4.21 -34.70 24.50
C LYS A 1164 -3.94 -33.21 24.69
N ARG A 1165 -3.89 -32.74 25.94
CA ARG A 1165 -3.43 -31.40 26.27
C ARG A 1165 -1.89 -31.33 26.18
N PRO A 1166 -1.30 -30.46 25.34
CA PRO A 1166 0.14 -30.45 25.11
C PRO A 1166 0.92 -29.71 26.20
N SER A 1167 2.19 -30.10 26.40
CA SER A 1167 3.17 -29.30 27.12
C SER A 1167 3.77 -28.25 26.18
N ILE A 1168 3.47 -26.98 26.44
CA ILE A 1168 4.01 -25.86 25.65
C ILE A 1168 5.53 -25.68 25.90
N ALA A 1169 6.06 -26.19 27.02
CA ALA A 1169 7.50 -26.24 27.26
C ALA A 1169 8.18 -27.22 26.30
N ALA A 1170 7.73 -28.49 26.31
CA ALA A 1170 8.27 -29.53 25.42
C ALA A 1170 8.19 -29.12 23.95
N ILE A 1171 7.06 -28.61 23.46
CA ILE A 1171 6.91 -28.10 22.09
C ILE A 1171 7.99 -27.08 21.70
N ILE A 1172 8.34 -26.16 22.60
CA ILE A 1172 9.32 -25.11 22.32
C ILE A 1172 10.75 -25.65 22.43
N GLU A 1173 11.00 -26.60 23.33
CA GLU A 1173 12.28 -27.31 23.46
C GLU A 1173 12.53 -28.20 22.23
N ASP A 1174 11.56 -29.04 21.84
CA ASP A 1174 11.59 -29.90 20.65
C ASP A 1174 11.88 -29.10 19.36
N ALA A 1175 11.22 -27.95 19.19
CA ALA A 1175 11.45 -27.06 18.04
C ALA A 1175 12.86 -26.42 18.05
N VAL A 1176 13.41 -26.10 19.24
CA VAL A 1176 14.79 -25.62 19.38
C VAL A 1176 15.80 -26.72 19.07
N PHE A 1177 15.55 -27.96 19.50
CA PHE A 1177 16.37 -29.11 19.14
C PHE A 1177 16.31 -29.40 17.64
N LEU A 1178 15.13 -29.39 17.02
CA LEU A 1178 14.95 -29.57 15.57
C LEU A 1178 15.65 -28.47 14.76
N ALA A 1179 15.57 -27.21 15.20
CA ALA A 1179 16.28 -26.10 14.56
C ALA A 1179 17.81 -26.24 14.68
N LYS A 1180 18.32 -26.80 15.78
CA LYS A 1180 19.76 -27.09 15.98
C LYS A 1180 20.23 -28.26 15.13
N ASP A 1181 19.45 -29.34 15.10
CA ASP A 1181 19.72 -30.56 14.32
C ASP A 1181 19.79 -30.24 12.81
N ARG A 1182 18.78 -29.54 12.28
CA ARG A 1182 18.77 -29.03 10.90
C ARG A 1182 19.68 -27.82 10.65
N HIS A 1183 20.63 -27.56 11.55
CA HIS A 1183 21.68 -26.52 11.44
C HIS A 1183 21.16 -25.13 11.03
N CYS A 1184 20.02 -24.69 11.57
CA CYS A 1184 19.38 -23.42 11.22
C CYS A 1184 20.19 -22.22 11.74
N THR A 1185 21.11 -21.71 10.93
CA THR A 1185 21.99 -20.56 11.28
C THR A 1185 21.32 -19.18 11.17
N TYR A 1186 20.08 -19.11 10.66
CA TYR A 1186 19.36 -17.85 10.42
C TYR A 1186 18.36 -17.44 11.50
N GLY A 1187 18.36 -18.11 12.65
CA GLY A 1187 17.45 -17.82 13.75
C GLY A 1187 16.10 -18.53 13.63
N MET A 1188 15.41 -18.59 14.77
CA MET A 1188 14.08 -19.15 14.95
C MET A 1188 13.08 -18.04 15.26
N VAL A 1189 11.81 -18.21 14.85
CA VAL A 1189 10.72 -17.28 15.19
C VAL A 1189 9.48 -18.03 15.65
N VAL A 1190 8.93 -17.60 16.79
CA VAL A 1190 7.69 -18.13 17.37
C VAL A 1190 6.56 -17.10 17.19
N GLY A 1191 5.66 -17.33 16.24
CA GLY A 1191 4.40 -16.62 16.12
C GLY A 1191 3.35 -17.26 17.04
N ILE A 1192 2.67 -16.49 17.88
CA ILE A 1192 1.68 -17.05 18.81
C ILE A 1192 0.42 -16.17 18.90
N CYS A 1193 -0.74 -16.79 18.75
CA CYS A 1193 -2.05 -16.14 18.94
C CYS A 1193 -3.00 -17.04 19.73
N GLY A 1194 -3.54 -16.52 20.84
CA GLY A 1194 -4.41 -17.28 21.73
C GLY A 1194 -4.67 -16.56 23.05
N PRO A 1195 -5.28 -17.25 24.05
CA PRO A 1195 -5.65 -16.62 25.31
C PRO A 1195 -4.40 -16.25 26.15
N PRO A 1196 -4.52 -15.27 27.08
CA PRO A 1196 -3.38 -14.78 27.88
C PRO A 1196 -2.71 -15.83 28.79
N SER A 1197 -3.32 -17.00 29.00
CA SER A 1197 -2.70 -18.17 29.65
C SER A 1197 -1.68 -18.83 28.72
N THR A 1198 -2.08 -19.24 27.51
CA THR A 1198 -1.22 -19.84 26.48
C THR A 1198 -0.04 -18.94 26.12
N VAL A 1199 -0.28 -17.63 25.96
CA VAL A 1199 0.77 -16.65 25.65
C VAL A 1199 1.75 -16.43 26.81
N ARG A 1200 1.32 -16.60 28.06
CA ARG A 1200 2.24 -16.61 29.22
C ARG A 1200 3.03 -17.91 29.30
N ALA A 1201 2.42 -19.07 29.06
CA ALA A 1201 3.09 -20.36 29.07
C ALA A 1201 4.20 -20.45 28.02
N CYS A 1202 3.95 -20.02 26.78
CA CYS A 1202 4.96 -19.97 25.73
C CYS A 1202 6.12 -19.01 26.07
N ARG A 1203 5.83 -17.83 26.65
CA ARG A 1203 6.89 -16.92 27.13
C ARG A 1203 7.72 -17.49 28.28
N ALA A 1204 7.10 -18.27 29.17
CA ALA A 1204 7.81 -18.95 30.25
C ALA A 1204 8.72 -20.06 29.70
N ALA A 1205 8.23 -20.86 28.75
CA ALA A 1205 9.03 -21.86 28.02
C ALA A 1205 10.23 -21.20 27.31
N ILE A 1206 10.00 -20.17 26.49
CA ILE A 1206 11.07 -19.44 25.80
C ILE A 1206 12.09 -18.81 26.79
N GLY A 1207 11.62 -18.38 27.96
CA GLY A 1207 12.48 -17.84 29.03
C GLY A 1207 13.25 -18.90 29.83
N GLY A 1208 12.93 -20.18 29.68
CA GLY A 1208 13.61 -21.31 30.35
C GLY A 1208 14.71 -21.97 29.50
N ILE A 1209 14.75 -21.72 28.19
CA ILE A 1209 15.77 -22.30 27.29
C ILE A 1209 17.17 -21.80 27.67
N ASP A 1210 18.14 -22.71 27.76
CA ASP A 1210 19.54 -22.34 27.98
C ASP A 1210 20.04 -21.39 26.85
N PRO A 1211 20.59 -20.19 27.19
CA PRO A 1211 21.09 -19.23 26.21
C PRO A 1211 22.14 -19.79 25.23
N ARG A 1212 22.81 -20.90 25.56
CA ARG A 1212 23.73 -21.62 24.65
C ARG A 1212 22.98 -22.17 23.44
N TYR A 1213 21.85 -22.87 23.62
CA TYR A 1213 21.06 -23.38 22.49
C TYR A 1213 20.50 -22.24 21.63
N LEU A 1214 20.03 -21.17 22.28
CA LEU A 1214 19.55 -19.97 21.57
C LEU A 1214 20.64 -19.31 20.72
N ARG A 1215 21.90 -19.34 21.14
CA ARG A 1215 23.05 -18.85 20.37
C ARG A 1215 23.38 -19.77 19.20
N ASP A 1216 23.36 -21.08 19.41
CA ASP A 1216 23.72 -22.08 18.40
C ASP A 1216 22.78 -22.02 17.18
N ILE A 1217 21.48 -21.77 17.38
CA ILE A 1217 20.48 -21.61 16.29
C ILE A 1217 20.40 -20.18 15.70
N GLY A 1218 21.36 -19.30 16.01
CA GLY A 1218 21.36 -17.90 15.50
C GLY A 1218 20.37 -16.94 16.16
N GLY A 1219 19.74 -17.35 17.26
CA GLY A 1219 18.81 -16.53 18.08
C GLY A 1219 17.34 -16.84 17.86
N LEU A 1220 16.55 -16.80 18.94
CA LEU A 1220 15.09 -16.93 18.90
C LEU A 1220 14.43 -15.54 19.00
N SER A 1221 13.39 -15.33 18.19
CA SER A 1221 12.49 -14.18 18.26
C SER A 1221 11.04 -14.63 18.46
N GLN A 1222 10.19 -13.75 19.00
CA GLN A 1222 8.78 -14.06 19.20
C GLN A 1222 7.88 -12.92 18.72
N HIS A 1223 6.76 -13.29 18.11
CA HIS A 1223 5.67 -12.39 17.79
C HIS A 1223 4.41 -12.89 18.49
N CYS A 1224 3.83 -12.08 19.39
CA CYS A 1224 2.63 -12.48 20.12
C CYS A 1224 1.47 -11.54 19.83
N GLU A 1225 0.33 -12.12 19.52
CA GLU A 1225 -0.99 -11.48 19.57
C GLU A 1225 -1.90 -12.10 20.63
N THR A 1226 -2.79 -11.26 21.16
CA THR A 1226 -3.79 -11.61 22.16
C THR A 1226 -5.06 -10.84 21.87
N PHE A 1227 -5.84 -11.33 20.91
CA PHE A 1227 -7.20 -10.85 20.65
C PHE A 1227 -8.17 -11.64 21.52
N GLY A 1228 -8.75 -10.98 22.51
CA GLY A 1228 -9.65 -11.55 23.49
C GLY A 1228 -10.14 -10.45 24.42
N TRP A 1229 -11.44 -10.46 24.69
CA TRP A 1229 -12.18 -9.46 25.46
C TRP A 1229 -12.31 -9.93 26.91
#